data_AF-A0A8S3UDG5-F1
#
_entry.id   AF-A0A8S3UDG5-F1
#
_cell.length_a   1.000
_cell.length_b   1.000
_cell.length_c   1.000
_cell.angle_alpha   90.00
_cell.angle_beta   90.00
_cell.angle_gamma   90.00
#
_symmetry.space_group_name_H-M   'P 1'
#
loop_
_entity.id
_entity.type
_entity.pdbx_description
1 polymer ?
#
loop_
_entity_poly.entity_id
_entity_poly.type
_entity_poly.pdbx_seq_one_letter_code
_entity_poly.pdbx_strand_id
1 'polypeptide(L)'
;MCELLYCKNLPGNEGVIYSICWAPADLNCLVAGTSKKGIFIWNYTTNRITQRFHEHGESPVFGVAWNQSDSRRIMSVGQDTYCIIRLVNGEVIQKYRHPEPVFGCDWSPHNKDMLVTGCGDMKVRVYYIPTTADAPLKVFTGHTAKVFKVKWCPLRESIICSGSDDGTVRVWDYTQGACICVLNGHTAPIRGLLWNTEIPYLLITGSWDYSIRIWDLRDGACIDTILDHGADVYGLTSHPDRPFLIASSSRDSTVRLWNITPLVQPLEMNIIAGKPWSEIFGTVETAMVPGQNPLMIGRASIERKIKQLELAGLKDVRPQTLKVFSKFFSQPAGGNNLWDLVSVVQGMDDALLGENYSKGIMHVKHLTKFKASEAQTLEMAKMSKFGGGIGAPTREEHLKESAKMHMQLGNIQRYCEVLVELGQWEKALAVSPGVSLEYWKSLTKRYALRLIKDESDEVVPFGVAVGDTELLISNFTTRGQLFEAVLTAQVACEGTFIPQQNSSSSPGIPNGTDLPTKQEEKLLRSCVQRLADWYFYNGSPILSACCYLSKDDVKGAIGILIRGHELELAVAMGTVLGNVSEQTYLAIEYLSRRCEHHSKWELAIDLLKLIPDNSLLLAKCCSRCSASKDEINSLHKRAGLPSTEDCLTEAEKLKNVINCFECAKYYLLSPSPEIGLNIGLQDVKKKLSSGYWDIDEVFSVLQLISCIRSDKLEQNNEMRYEVLCLCSYIGALMAIRKGYDQIVLFLLSLARTLMQRHNLTLPITDQMIEKEQKAWNVILNHKDERSLTFEIDVTSLNVSPDILTDFQNLVKKAGVEKSLVGVGPDLVASSHLPSHSDVHISVITGTRIMVSCKDVT
;
A
#
# COMPACT_ATOMS: atom_id res chain seq x y z
N MET A 1 9.08 -13.91 -1.07
CA MET A 1 9.79 -14.05 0.23
C MET A 1 8.82 -14.09 1.42
N CYS A 2 7.71 -13.34 1.40
CA CYS A 2 6.81 -13.19 2.55
C CYS A 2 5.96 -14.40 2.96
N GLU A 3 5.63 -15.36 2.08
CA GLU A 3 4.75 -16.49 2.45
C GLU A 3 5.48 -17.68 3.11
N LEU A 4 6.81 -17.71 3.10
CA LEU A 4 7.59 -18.88 3.57
C LEU A 4 7.93 -18.87 5.06
N LEU A 5 7.91 -17.70 5.71
CA LEU A 5 8.34 -17.55 7.11
C LEU A 5 7.24 -17.90 8.13
N TYR A 6 6.00 -18.08 7.69
CA TYR A 6 4.89 -18.50 8.56
C TYR A 6 4.71 -20.02 8.68
N CYS A 7 5.37 -20.82 7.85
CA CYS A 7 5.36 -22.27 7.99
C CYS A 7 6.36 -22.68 9.08
N LYS A 8 5.88 -22.71 10.34
CA LYS A 8 6.65 -23.01 11.55
C LYS A 8 7.29 -24.41 11.61
N ASN A 9 7.23 -25.19 10.53
CA ASN A 9 8.08 -26.34 10.21
C ASN A 9 7.78 -26.73 8.76
N LEU A 10 8.73 -26.58 7.82
CA LEU A 10 8.61 -27.30 6.54
C LEU A 10 8.57 -28.80 6.87
N PRO A 11 7.48 -29.52 6.55
CA PRO A 11 7.35 -30.92 6.91
C PRO A 11 8.50 -31.73 6.29
N GLY A 12 9.29 -32.39 7.15
CA GLY A 12 10.43 -33.21 6.72
C GLY A 12 11.76 -32.45 6.50
N ASN A 13 11.85 -31.15 6.81
CA ASN A 13 13.15 -30.47 6.81
C ASN A 13 14.00 -30.91 8.01
N GLU A 14 15.27 -31.24 7.75
CA GLU A 14 16.25 -31.60 8.77
C GLU A 14 17.47 -30.70 8.64
N GLY A 15 17.45 -29.57 9.36
CA GLY A 15 18.57 -28.63 9.45
C GLY A 15 18.26 -27.21 8.99
N VAL A 16 19.27 -26.34 9.15
CA VAL A 16 19.23 -24.93 8.72
C VAL A 16 19.22 -24.84 7.19
N ILE A 17 18.41 -23.94 6.65
CA ILE A 17 18.37 -23.60 5.22
C ILE A 17 19.34 -22.42 4.99
N TYR A 18 20.33 -22.59 4.12
CA TYR A 18 21.30 -21.54 3.80
C TYR A 18 20.92 -20.70 2.58
N SER A 19 20.24 -21.31 1.61
CA SER A 19 19.84 -20.63 0.37
C SER A 19 18.55 -21.23 -0.17
N ILE A 20 17.75 -20.38 -0.79
CA ILE A 20 16.55 -20.75 -1.53
C ILE A 20 16.56 -20.09 -2.90
N CYS A 21 15.98 -20.75 -3.89
CA CYS A 21 15.75 -20.18 -5.22
C CYS A 21 14.42 -20.67 -5.78
N TRP A 22 13.63 -19.76 -6.35
CA TRP A 22 12.34 -20.10 -6.93
C TRP A 22 12.50 -20.69 -8.33
N ALA A 23 11.65 -21.66 -8.66
CA ALA A 23 11.57 -22.18 -10.02
C ALA A 23 11.04 -21.08 -10.97
N PRO A 24 11.57 -20.97 -12.19
CA PRO A 24 10.99 -20.12 -13.22
C PRO A 24 9.64 -20.68 -13.71
N ALA A 25 8.80 -19.80 -14.29
CA ALA A 25 7.58 -20.15 -15.05
C ALA A 25 6.47 -20.90 -14.27
N ASP A 26 5.98 -20.34 -13.16
CA ASP A 26 4.78 -20.80 -12.42
C ASP A 26 4.73 -22.30 -12.09
N LEU A 27 5.88 -22.95 -12.00
CA LEU A 27 6.00 -24.37 -11.61
C LEU A 27 5.60 -24.62 -10.15
N ASN A 28 5.21 -23.57 -9.42
CA ASN A 28 4.79 -23.59 -8.02
C ASN A 28 5.79 -24.32 -7.10
N CYS A 29 7.08 -24.27 -7.44
CA CYS A 29 8.16 -24.97 -6.76
C CYS A 29 9.30 -24.02 -6.39
N LEU A 30 10.07 -24.41 -5.38
CA LEU A 30 11.37 -23.82 -5.06
C LEU A 30 12.39 -24.89 -4.73
N VAL A 31 13.66 -24.56 -4.88
CA VAL A 31 14.78 -25.37 -4.41
C VAL A 31 15.40 -24.73 -3.18
N ALA A 32 15.74 -25.56 -2.19
CA ALA A 32 16.40 -25.13 -0.96
C ALA A 32 17.67 -25.96 -0.71
N GLY A 33 18.75 -25.27 -0.31
CA GLY A 33 19.98 -25.88 0.15
C GLY A 33 20.03 -25.93 1.68
N THR A 34 20.35 -27.11 2.21
CA THR A 34 20.33 -27.37 3.65
C THR A 34 21.71 -27.64 4.23
N SER A 35 21.82 -27.46 5.53
CA SER A 35 23.03 -27.79 6.31
C SER A 35 23.33 -29.29 6.36
N LYS A 36 22.30 -30.13 6.28
CA LYS A 36 22.41 -31.59 6.25
C LYS A 36 21.52 -32.12 5.13
N LYS A 37 21.85 -33.31 4.61
CA LYS A 37 21.00 -34.02 3.64
C LYS A 37 20.82 -33.28 2.28
N GLY A 38 21.76 -32.42 1.89
CA GLY A 38 21.90 -31.91 0.52
C GLY A 38 20.91 -30.80 0.13
N ILE A 39 20.12 -31.02 -0.92
CA ILE A 39 19.12 -30.05 -1.40
C ILE A 39 17.76 -30.73 -1.61
N PHE A 40 16.67 -29.96 -1.59
CA PHE A 40 15.34 -30.48 -1.90
C PHE A 40 14.52 -29.50 -2.74
N ILE A 41 13.54 -30.05 -3.47
CA ILE A 41 12.53 -29.28 -4.21
C ILE A 41 11.23 -29.37 -3.42
N TRP A 42 10.62 -28.21 -3.17
CA TRP A 42 9.36 -28.09 -2.44
C TRP A 42 8.31 -27.42 -3.32
N ASN A 43 7.14 -28.03 -3.40
CA ASN A 43 5.98 -27.47 -4.04
C ASN A 43 5.11 -26.79 -2.97
N TYR A 44 4.95 -25.48 -3.07
CA TYR A 44 4.30 -24.68 -2.03
C TYR A 44 2.78 -24.73 -2.10
N THR A 45 2.19 -24.99 -3.27
CA THR A 45 0.73 -25.10 -3.41
C THR A 45 0.19 -26.39 -2.80
N THR A 46 0.93 -27.49 -2.95
CA THR A 46 0.62 -28.78 -2.32
C THR A 46 1.21 -28.94 -0.92
N ASN A 47 2.10 -28.02 -0.52
CA ASN A 47 2.87 -28.05 0.71
C ASN A 47 3.63 -29.38 0.92
N ARG A 48 4.28 -29.88 -0.15
CA ARG A 48 5.02 -31.17 -0.14
C ARG A 48 6.40 -31.05 -0.76
N ILE A 49 7.35 -31.80 -0.20
CA ILE A 49 8.67 -32.02 -0.82
C ILE A 49 8.47 -32.99 -1.98
N THR A 50 8.79 -32.55 -3.20
CA THR A 50 8.66 -33.37 -4.41
C THR A 50 9.87 -34.29 -4.59
N GLN A 51 11.07 -33.76 -4.38
CA GLN A 51 12.33 -34.49 -4.52
C GLN A 51 13.38 -34.02 -3.52
N ARG A 52 14.31 -34.92 -3.17
CA ARG A 52 15.47 -34.62 -2.32
C ARG A 52 16.72 -35.29 -2.90
N PHE A 53 17.84 -34.59 -2.83
CA PHE A 53 19.09 -34.99 -3.44
C PHE A 53 20.26 -34.92 -2.44
N HIS A 54 21.11 -35.94 -2.41
CA HIS A 54 22.12 -36.15 -1.36
C HIS A 54 23.58 -36.13 -1.85
N GLU A 55 23.85 -35.59 -3.05
CA GLU A 55 25.18 -35.67 -3.69
C GLU A 55 26.30 -34.90 -2.97
N HIS A 56 25.96 -33.88 -2.18
CA HIS A 56 26.92 -33.18 -1.31
C HIS A 56 27.20 -33.95 0.00
N GLY A 57 26.59 -35.13 0.19
CA GLY A 57 26.70 -35.96 1.38
C GLY A 57 26.13 -35.26 2.63
N GLU A 58 26.89 -35.31 3.71
CA GLU A 58 26.58 -34.60 4.96
C GLU A 58 27.07 -33.15 4.97
N SER A 59 27.74 -32.70 3.90
CA SER A 59 28.27 -31.34 3.81
C SER A 59 27.16 -30.31 3.61
N PRO A 60 27.27 -29.13 4.22
CA PRO A 60 26.28 -28.07 4.03
C PRO A 60 26.34 -27.51 2.60
N VAL A 61 25.15 -27.27 2.04
CA VAL A 61 24.98 -26.61 0.74
C VAL A 61 24.73 -25.13 1.01
N PHE A 62 25.72 -24.28 0.70
CA PHE A 62 25.67 -22.85 0.97
C PHE A 62 24.90 -22.05 -0.08
N GLY A 63 24.89 -22.51 -1.33
CA GLY A 63 24.23 -21.82 -2.44
C GLY A 63 23.44 -22.76 -3.32
N VAL A 64 22.26 -22.31 -3.75
CA VAL A 64 21.45 -22.98 -4.78
C VAL A 64 20.94 -21.95 -5.76
N ALA A 65 20.90 -22.30 -7.03
CA ALA A 65 20.37 -21.45 -8.09
C ALA A 65 19.60 -22.28 -9.11
N TRP A 66 18.34 -21.92 -9.35
CA TRP A 66 17.53 -22.46 -10.43
C TRP A 66 17.79 -21.65 -11.71
N ASN A 67 18.05 -22.34 -12.82
CA ASN A 67 18.29 -21.67 -14.08
C ASN A 67 17.00 -21.03 -14.60
N GLN A 68 17.01 -19.70 -14.77
CA GLN A 68 15.82 -18.93 -15.16
C GLN A 68 15.49 -19.05 -16.65
N SER A 69 16.45 -19.47 -17.48
CA SER A 69 16.29 -19.66 -18.92
C SER A 69 15.99 -21.11 -19.31
N ASP A 70 16.39 -22.08 -18.48
CA ASP A 70 16.05 -23.50 -18.62
C ASP A 70 15.52 -24.04 -17.29
N SER A 71 14.20 -24.12 -17.17
CA SER A 71 13.50 -24.53 -15.94
C SER A 71 13.82 -25.96 -15.49
N ARG A 72 14.50 -26.76 -16.30
CA ARG A 72 14.89 -28.12 -15.92
C ARG A 72 16.20 -28.18 -15.16
N ARG A 73 17.01 -27.12 -15.12
CA ARG A 73 18.37 -27.16 -14.56
C ARG A 73 18.47 -26.45 -13.22
N ILE A 74 19.19 -27.07 -12.29
CA ILE A 74 19.47 -26.59 -10.94
C ILE A 74 20.98 -26.68 -10.71
N MET A 75 21.52 -25.68 -10.03
CA MET A 75 22.90 -25.63 -9.56
C MET A 75 22.93 -25.62 -8.03
N SER A 76 23.86 -26.38 -7.45
CA SER A 76 24.15 -26.38 -6.02
C SER A 76 25.64 -26.28 -5.74
N VAL A 77 25.99 -25.51 -4.71
CA VAL A 77 27.37 -25.29 -4.26
C VAL A 77 27.46 -25.44 -2.74
N GLY A 78 28.55 -26.06 -2.27
CA GLY A 78 28.67 -26.41 -0.85
C GLY A 78 30.09 -26.39 -0.30
N GLN A 79 30.19 -26.82 0.96
CA GLN A 79 31.45 -26.94 1.68
C GLN A 79 32.38 -28.02 1.11
N ASP A 80 31.84 -28.99 0.39
CA ASP A 80 32.56 -30.08 -0.28
C ASP A 80 33.38 -29.65 -1.51
N THR A 81 33.51 -28.34 -1.73
CA THR A 81 34.23 -27.68 -2.83
C THR A 81 33.69 -27.97 -4.23
N TYR A 82 32.53 -28.61 -4.33
CA TYR A 82 31.90 -28.92 -5.60
C TYR A 82 30.81 -27.91 -5.98
N CYS A 83 30.78 -27.60 -7.27
CA CYS A 83 29.62 -27.01 -7.94
C CYS A 83 28.98 -28.11 -8.79
N ILE A 84 27.74 -28.47 -8.46
CA ILE A 84 27.03 -29.57 -9.12
C ILE A 84 25.84 -29.01 -9.88
N ILE A 85 25.73 -29.39 -11.16
CA ILE A 85 24.64 -29.03 -12.05
C ILE A 85 23.83 -30.27 -12.33
N ARG A 86 22.52 -30.17 -12.13
CA ARG A 86 21.60 -31.29 -12.30
C ARG A 86 20.30 -30.88 -12.96
N LEU A 87 19.60 -31.88 -13.46
CA LEU A 87 18.23 -31.74 -13.89
C LEU A 87 17.26 -31.94 -12.71
N VAL A 88 16.04 -31.40 -12.85
CA VAL A 88 14.95 -31.55 -11.88
C VAL A 88 14.51 -33.02 -11.71
N ASN A 89 14.87 -33.91 -12.64
CA ASN A 89 14.63 -35.36 -12.51
C ASN A 89 15.70 -36.08 -11.66
N GLY A 90 16.78 -35.40 -11.27
CA GLY A 90 17.90 -35.94 -10.49
C GLY A 90 19.14 -36.34 -11.30
N GLU A 91 19.13 -36.22 -12.63
CA GLU A 91 20.31 -36.53 -13.44
C GLU A 91 21.38 -35.43 -13.30
N VAL A 92 22.61 -35.82 -12.95
CA VAL A 92 23.76 -34.90 -12.89
C VAL A 92 24.28 -34.64 -14.29
N ILE A 93 24.33 -33.37 -14.68
CA ILE A 93 24.86 -32.93 -15.98
C ILE A 93 26.37 -32.72 -15.87
N GLN A 94 26.82 -31.95 -14.87
CA GLN A 94 28.22 -31.58 -14.71
C GLN A 94 28.60 -31.37 -13.24
N LYS A 95 29.88 -31.61 -12.91
CA LYS A 95 30.44 -31.46 -11.57
C LYS A 95 31.81 -30.79 -11.62
N TYR A 96 31.87 -29.51 -11.23
CA TYR A 96 33.12 -28.75 -11.17
C TYR A 96 33.73 -28.78 -9.77
N ARG A 97 35.04 -29.02 -9.68
CA ARG A 97 35.80 -29.01 -8.43
C ARG A 97 36.55 -27.71 -8.23
N HIS A 98 36.39 -27.10 -7.07
CA HIS A 98 37.10 -25.90 -6.66
C HIS A 98 38.20 -26.20 -5.63
N PRO A 99 39.21 -25.32 -5.48
CA PRO A 99 40.27 -25.47 -4.47
C PRO A 99 39.77 -25.35 -3.03
N GLU A 100 38.75 -24.54 -2.80
CA GLU A 100 38.17 -24.19 -1.50
C GLU A 100 36.63 -24.28 -1.57
N PRO A 101 35.91 -24.21 -0.43
CA PRO A 101 34.45 -24.18 -0.39
C PRO A 101 33.85 -23.11 -1.30
N VAL A 102 32.72 -23.44 -1.94
CA VAL A 102 32.01 -22.53 -2.84
C VAL A 102 30.76 -22.04 -2.13
N PHE A 103 30.65 -20.73 -1.97
CA PHE A 103 29.59 -20.11 -1.17
C PHE A 103 28.45 -19.54 -2.02
N GLY A 104 28.80 -18.97 -3.18
CA GLY A 104 27.86 -18.27 -4.05
C GLY A 104 27.85 -18.85 -5.45
N CYS A 105 26.66 -18.92 -6.06
CA CYS A 105 26.49 -19.35 -7.43
C CYS A 105 25.30 -18.63 -8.09
N ASP A 106 25.40 -18.36 -9.38
CA ASP A 106 24.31 -17.76 -10.16
C ASP A 106 24.38 -18.13 -11.64
N TRP A 107 23.21 -18.17 -12.30
CA TRP A 107 23.08 -18.47 -13.73
C TRP A 107 23.07 -17.18 -14.54
N SER A 108 23.63 -17.22 -15.75
CA SER A 108 23.45 -16.10 -16.69
C SER A 108 21.97 -16.03 -17.11
N PRO A 109 21.33 -14.86 -17.04
CA PRO A 109 19.94 -14.67 -17.47
C PRO A 109 19.81 -14.67 -19.01
N HIS A 110 20.91 -14.43 -19.73
CA HIS A 110 20.92 -14.36 -21.19
C HIS A 110 21.40 -15.67 -21.84
N ASN A 111 22.21 -16.46 -21.13
CA ASN A 111 22.77 -17.71 -21.65
C ASN A 111 22.56 -18.87 -20.66
N LYS A 112 21.73 -19.83 -21.06
CA LYS A 112 21.37 -21.01 -20.24
C LYS A 112 22.53 -21.91 -19.85
N ASP A 113 23.63 -21.81 -20.58
CA ASP A 113 24.79 -22.68 -20.46
C ASP A 113 25.95 -22.00 -19.71
N MET A 114 25.78 -20.74 -19.28
CA MET A 114 26.78 -19.99 -18.52
C MET A 114 26.40 -19.83 -17.05
N LEU A 115 27.39 -19.96 -16.18
CA LEU A 115 27.24 -19.80 -14.74
C LEU A 115 28.45 -19.11 -14.12
N VAL A 116 28.25 -18.55 -12.92
CA VAL A 116 29.31 -17.93 -12.12
C VAL A 116 29.33 -18.53 -10.72
N THR A 117 30.53 -18.63 -10.15
CA THR A 117 30.77 -19.14 -8.80
C THR A 117 31.67 -18.19 -8.01
N GLY A 118 31.38 -18.04 -6.72
CA GLY A 118 32.18 -17.33 -5.73
C GLY A 118 32.76 -18.32 -4.74
N CYS A 119 34.08 -18.31 -4.60
CA CYS A 119 34.83 -19.35 -3.89
C CYS A 119 35.61 -18.77 -2.69
N GLY A 120 35.89 -19.63 -1.70
CA GLY A 120 36.69 -19.28 -0.53
C GLY A 120 38.14 -18.92 -0.84
N ASP A 121 38.63 -19.25 -2.03
CA ASP A 121 39.96 -18.89 -2.53
C ASP A 121 40.07 -17.45 -3.06
N MET A 122 39.10 -16.59 -2.73
CA MET A 122 39.05 -15.17 -3.08
C MET A 122 38.81 -14.89 -4.57
N LYS A 123 38.51 -15.93 -5.37
CA LYS A 123 38.34 -15.79 -6.83
C LYS A 123 36.89 -16.00 -7.24
N VAL A 124 36.51 -15.30 -8.31
CA VAL A 124 35.24 -15.49 -9.02
C VAL A 124 35.52 -16.23 -10.32
N ARG A 125 34.72 -17.24 -10.65
CA ARG A 125 34.92 -18.05 -11.85
C ARG A 125 33.65 -18.14 -12.68
N VAL A 126 33.81 -18.01 -13.99
CA VAL A 126 32.76 -18.21 -14.99
C VAL A 126 32.99 -19.53 -15.69
N TYR A 127 31.95 -20.34 -15.83
CA TYR A 127 31.98 -21.62 -16.55
C TYR A 127 30.97 -21.62 -17.70
N TYR A 128 31.27 -22.42 -18.72
CA TYR A 128 30.39 -22.69 -19.86
C TYR A 128 30.23 -24.20 -20.02
N ILE A 129 28.99 -24.69 -19.89
CA ILE A 129 28.69 -26.12 -19.73
C ILE A 129 29.07 -26.97 -20.96
N PRO A 130 28.83 -26.54 -22.22
CA PRO A 130 29.16 -27.34 -23.39
C PRO A 130 30.66 -27.59 -23.58
N THR A 131 31.53 -26.82 -22.91
CA THR A 131 32.96 -27.07 -22.96
C THR A 131 33.28 -28.36 -22.20
N THR A 132 33.88 -29.33 -22.89
CA THR A 132 34.28 -30.63 -22.32
C THR A 132 35.44 -30.56 -21.33
N ALA A 133 36.02 -29.37 -21.12
CA ALA A 133 37.08 -29.14 -20.16
C ALA A 133 36.48 -28.70 -18.81
N ASP A 134 36.97 -29.29 -17.73
CA ASP A 134 36.67 -28.88 -16.34
C ASP A 134 37.29 -27.52 -15.95
N ALA A 135 37.81 -26.78 -16.93
CA ALA A 135 38.46 -25.49 -16.74
C ALA A 135 37.43 -24.35 -16.77
N PRO A 136 37.56 -23.34 -15.88
CA PRO A 136 36.75 -22.14 -15.96
C PRO A 136 37.06 -21.36 -17.25
N LEU A 137 36.03 -20.79 -17.87
CA LEU A 137 36.16 -19.90 -19.03
C LEU A 137 36.94 -18.63 -18.65
N LYS A 138 36.67 -18.11 -17.45
CA LYS A 138 37.37 -16.93 -16.91
C LYS A 138 37.51 -16.99 -15.40
N VAL A 139 38.61 -16.45 -14.91
CA VAL A 139 38.95 -16.36 -13.49
C VAL A 139 39.25 -14.91 -13.15
N PHE A 140 38.49 -14.33 -12.24
CA PHE A 140 38.72 -12.99 -11.74
C PHE A 140 39.45 -13.03 -10.40
N THR A 141 40.54 -12.27 -10.33
CA THR A 141 41.37 -12.09 -9.13
C THR A 141 41.31 -10.64 -8.70
N GLY A 142 41.10 -10.37 -7.41
CA GLY A 142 41.14 -9.01 -6.88
C GLY A 142 40.56 -8.86 -5.48
N HIS A 143 39.62 -9.71 -5.08
CA HIS A 143 39.20 -9.80 -3.68
C HIS A 143 40.35 -10.27 -2.79
N THR A 144 40.39 -9.77 -1.56
CA THR A 144 41.42 -10.10 -0.56
C THR A 144 40.91 -11.06 0.51
N ALA A 145 39.64 -11.44 0.43
CA ALA A 145 39.01 -12.41 1.31
C ALA A 145 37.96 -13.26 0.55
N LYS A 146 37.26 -14.14 1.27
CA LYS A 146 36.31 -15.12 0.71
C LYS A 146 35.18 -14.43 -0.03
N VAL A 147 34.82 -14.95 -1.21
CA VAL A 147 33.68 -14.44 -1.98
C VAL A 147 32.43 -15.24 -1.64
N PHE A 148 31.44 -14.58 -1.05
CA PHE A 148 30.24 -15.23 -0.52
C PHE A 148 29.04 -15.21 -1.46
N LYS A 149 28.82 -14.09 -2.16
CA LYS A 149 27.75 -13.97 -3.14
C LYS A 149 28.31 -13.47 -4.46
N VAL A 150 27.73 -13.99 -5.53
CA VAL A 150 27.98 -13.58 -6.91
C VAL A 150 26.65 -13.51 -7.63
N LYS A 151 26.46 -12.51 -8.50
CA LYS A 151 25.23 -12.33 -9.28
C LYS A 151 25.51 -11.80 -10.67
N TRP A 152 24.86 -12.38 -11.66
CA TRP A 152 24.83 -11.83 -13.01
C TRP A 152 23.91 -10.61 -13.07
N CYS A 153 24.30 -9.59 -13.83
CA CYS A 153 23.41 -8.47 -14.11
C CYS A 153 22.29 -8.94 -15.07
N PRO A 154 21.01 -8.74 -14.73
CA PRO A 154 19.88 -9.14 -15.59
C PRO A 154 19.67 -8.26 -16.82
N LEU A 155 20.29 -7.06 -16.83
CA LEU A 155 20.11 -6.06 -17.88
C LEU A 155 21.35 -5.89 -18.76
N ARG A 156 22.53 -6.20 -18.23
CA ARG A 156 23.82 -6.07 -18.92
C ARG A 156 24.47 -7.44 -19.03
N GLU A 157 24.47 -7.99 -20.22
CA GLU A 157 24.90 -9.37 -20.48
C GLU A 157 26.32 -9.69 -20.00
N SER A 158 27.25 -8.74 -20.12
CA SER A 158 28.65 -8.95 -19.76
C SER A 158 28.99 -8.77 -18.28
N ILE A 159 28.05 -8.32 -17.45
CA ILE A 159 28.36 -7.80 -16.12
C ILE A 159 28.00 -8.77 -15.01
N ILE A 160 28.92 -8.88 -14.06
CA ILE A 160 28.80 -9.70 -12.85
C ILE A 160 29.15 -8.83 -11.65
N CYS A 161 28.46 -9.00 -10.53
CA CYS A 161 28.90 -8.46 -9.24
C CYS A 161 29.26 -9.57 -8.26
N SER A 162 30.19 -9.27 -7.36
CA SER A 162 30.60 -10.16 -6.27
C SER A 162 30.78 -9.41 -4.97
N GLY A 163 30.37 -10.06 -3.87
CA GLY A 163 30.43 -9.54 -2.51
C GLY A 163 31.29 -10.44 -1.66
N SER A 164 32.19 -9.83 -0.89
CA SER A 164 33.29 -10.52 -0.21
C SER A 164 33.33 -10.20 1.29
N ASP A 165 34.06 -11.03 2.02
CA ASP A 165 34.46 -10.79 3.41
C ASP A 165 35.40 -9.59 3.58
N ASP A 166 35.98 -9.08 2.49
CA ASP A 166 36.85 -7.89 2.51
C ASP A 166 36.08 -6.57 2.63
N GLY A 167 34.74 -6.62 2.72
CA GLY A 167 33.88 -5.45 2.83
C GLY A 167 33.67 -4.70 1.51
N THR A 168 34.18 -5.23 0.39
CA THR A 168 34.02 -4.61 -0.95
C THR A 168 33.06 -5.40 -1.83
N VAL A 169 32.30 -4.66 -2.64
CA VAL A 169 31.60 -5.23 -3.80
C VAL A 169 32.37 -4.90 -5.06
N ARG A 170 32.68 -5.91 -5.86
CA ARG A 170 33.37 -5.73 -7.13
C ARG A 170 32.43 -6.03 -8.29
N VAL A 171 32.51 -5.21 -9.33
CA VAL A 171 31.79 -5.38 -10.58
C VAL A 171 32.78 -5.72 -11.68
N TRP A 172 32.51 -6.80 -12.39
CA TRP A 172 33.37 -7.39 -13.40
C TRP A 172 32.68 -7.36 -14.75
N ASP A 173 33.46 -7.10 -15.79
CA ASP A 173 33.05 -7.37 -17.17
C ASP A 173 33.74 -8.66 -17.63
N TYR A 174 32.97 -9.71 -17.87
CA TYR A 174 33.55 -10.99 -18.28
C TYR A 174 34.03 -11.01 -19.72
N THR A 175 33.55 -10.12 -20.59
CA THR A 175 34.08 -10.03 -21.96
C THR A 175 35.46 -9.38 -21.95
N GLN A 176 35.63 -8.30 -21.19
CA GLN A 176 36.90 -7.59 -21.03
C GLN A 176 37.88 -8.31 -20.08
N GLY A 177 37.37 -9.16 -19.18
CA GLY A 177 38.21 -9.85 -18.19
C GLY A 177 38.71 -8.94 -17.07
N ALA A 178 38.08 -7.78 -16.86
CA ALA A 178 38.54 -6.75 -15.95
C ALA A 178 37.52 -6.43 -14.85
N CYS A 179 38.02 -5.95 -13.71
CA CYS A 179 37.20 -5.29 -12.69
C CYS A 179 36.89 -3.87 -13.19
N ILE A 180 35.62 -3.55 -13.41
CA ILE A 180 35.21 -2.23 -13.91
C ILE A 180 34.84 -1.26 -12.79
N CYS A 181 34.45 -1.75 -11.62
CA CYS A 181 34.10 -0.92 -10.47
C CYS A 181 34.39 -1.66 -9.16
N VAL A 182 34.86 -0.92 -8.15
CA VAL A 182 35.03 -1.41 -6.78
C VAL A 182 34.24 -0.47 -5.87
N LEU A 183 33.20 -1.00 -5.24
CA LEU A 183 32.32 -0.27 -4.35
C LEU A 183 32.81 -0.43 -2.91
N ASN A 184 33.29 0.67 -2.35
CA ASN A 184 33.83 0.75 -0.99
C ASN A 184 32.86 1.53 -0.10
N GLY A 185 32.57 1.00 1.09
CA GLY A 185 31.74 1.71 2.08
C GLY A 185 31.16 0.82 3.17
N HIS A 186 31.02 -0.49 2.92
CA HIS A 186 30.70 -1.43 3.98
C HIS A 186 31.90 -1.64 4.90
N THR A 187 31.64 -1.76 6.20
CA THR A 187 32.68 -1.93 7.23
C THR A 187 32.80 -3.38 7.71
N ALA A 188 31.95 -4.26 7.19
CA ALA A 188 31.89 -5.68 7.54
C ALA A 188 31.60 -6.53 6.30
N PRO A 189 31.66 -7.88 6.41
CA PRO A 189 31.40 -8.79 5.31
C PRO A 189 30.05 -8.59 4.62
N ILE A 190 30.06 -8.69 3.29
CA ILE A 190 28.86 -8.56 2.46
C ILE A 190 28.20 -9.93 2.28
N ARG A 191 26.88 -9.99 2.44
CA ARG A 191 26.07 -11.21 2.26
C ARG A 191 24.86 -11.04 1.37
N GLY A 192 24.33 -9.84 1.24
CA GLY A 192 23.25 -9.50 0.32
C GLY A 192 23.78 -8.86 -0.96
N LEU A 193 23.35 -9.36 -2.12
CA LEU A 193 23.54 -8.72 -3.43
C LEU A 193 22.24 -8.84 -4.23
N LEU A 194 21.81 -7.73 -4.82
CA LEU A 194 20.60 -7.69 -5.65
C LEU A 194 20.78 -6.67 -6.78
N TRP A 195 20.66 -7.15 -8.02
CA TRP A 195 20.51 -6.30 -9.19
C TRP A 195 19.05 -5.84 -9.34
N ASN A 196 18.83 -4.55 -9.60
CA ASN A 196 17.52 -4.09 -10.06
C ASN A 196 17.24 -4.64 -11.48
N THR A 197 15.99 -5.01 -11.74
CA THR A 197 15.58 -5.64 -13.01
C THR A 197 15.11 -4.64 -14.06
N GLU A 198 15.11 -3.35 -13.76
CA GLU A 198 14.66 -2.27 -14.65
C GLU A 198 15.73 -1.21 -14.93
N ILE A 199 16.52 -0.88 -13.92
CA ILE A 199 17.55 0.16 -13.95
C ILE A 199 18.93 -0.51 -13.91
N PRO A 200 19.74 -0.39 -14.97
CA PRO A 200 20.95 -1.19 -15.18
C PRO A 200 22.12 -0.82 -14.26
N TYR A 201 22.12 0.39 -13.71
CA TYR A 201 23.18 0.88 -12.82
C TYR A 201 22.85 0.71 -11.34
N LEU A 202 21.63 0.33 -10.97
CA LEU A 202 21.20 0.27 -9.58
C LEU A 202 21.54 -1.10 -8.98
N LEU A 203 22.48 -1.10 -8.02
CA LEU A 203 22.89 -2.28 -7.27
C LEU A 203 22.59 -2.08 -5.78
N ILE A 204 22.02 -3.10 -5.13
CA ILE A 204 21.66 -3.05 -3.71
C ILE A 204 22.45 -4.14 -2.97
N THR A 205 23.05 -3.76 -1.85
CA THR A 205 23.98 -4.62 -1.10
C THR A 205 23.60 -4.64 0.37
N GLY A 206 23.74 -5.80 1.01
CA GLY A 206 23.43 -6.01 2.43
C GLY A 206 24.63 -6.61 3.15
N SER A 207 24.91 -6.11 4.34
CA SER A 207 26.15 -6.41 5.06
C SER A 207 25.93 -6.78 6.52
N TRP A 208 26.95 -7.38 7.11
CA TRP A 208 27.06 -7.64 8.55
C TRP A 208 27.28 -6.37 9.37
N ASP A 209 27.46 -5.21 8.74
CA ASP A 209 27.50 -3.90 9.40
C ASP A 209 26.10 -3.32 9.67
N TYR A 210 25.07 -4.16 9.50
CA TYR A 210 23.65 -3.86 9.70
C TYR A 210 23.05 -2.94 8.64
N SER A 211 23.85 -2.48 7.68
CA SER A 211 23.41 -1.57 6.63
C SER A 211 22.97 -2.28 5.36
N ILE A 212 22.01 -1.67 4.69
CA ILE A 212 21.72 -1.90 3.27
C ILE A 212 22.18 -0.66 2.53
N ARG A 213 23.02 -0.83 1.50
CA ARG A 213 23.50 0.27 0.67
C ARG A 213 22.96 0.15 -0.74
N ILE A 214 22.65 1.30 -1.33
CA ILE A 214 22.19 1.41 -2.72
C ILE A 214 23.26 2.18 -3.48
N TRP A 215 23.70 1.61 -4.60
CA TRP A 215 24.81 2.09 -5.40
C TRP A 215 24.37 2.47 -6.80
N ASP A 216 24.95 3.56 -7.30
CA ASP A 216 24.92 3.93 -8.70
C ASP A 216 26.25 3.55 -9.37
N LEU A 217 26.20 2.58 -10.28
CA LEU A 217 27.39 2.07 -10.97
C LEU A 217 27.94 3.01 -12.06
N ARG A 218 27.27 4.10 -12.39
CA ARG A 218 27.80 5.09 -13.36
C ARG A 218 29.03 5.78 -12.79
N ASP A 219 28.90 6.25 -11.55
CA ASP A 219 29.94 6.99 -10.84
C ASP A 219 30.55 6.19 -9.67
N GLY A 220 30.00 5.00 -9.37
CA GLY A 220 30.40 4.17 -8.24
C GLY A 220 29.97 4.72 -6.87
N ALA A 221 29.07 5.69 -6.85
CA ALA A 221 28.63 6.38 -5.65
C ALA A 221 27.59 5.57 -4.86
N CYS A 222 27.67 5.64 -3.53
CA CYS A 222 26.60 5.19 -2.64
C CYS A 222 25.52 6.27 -2.60
N ILE A 223 24.37 6.03 -3.24
CA ILE A 223 23.27 7.00 -3.31
C ILE A 223 22.39 7.00 -2.06
N ASP A 224 22.33 5.87 -1.36
CA ASP A 224 21.57 5.76 -0.11
C ASP A 224 22.15 4.68 0.82
N THR A 225 21.95 4.84 2.12
CA THR A 225 22.35 3.89 3.17
C THR A 225 21.24 3.76 4.21
N ILE A 226 20.65 2.57 4.28
CA ILE A 226 19.56 2.23 5.20
C ILE A 226 20.17 1.55 6.43
N LEU A 227 19.94 2.11 7.62
CA LEU A 227 20.52 1.67 8.91
C LEU A 227 19.50 1.13 9.90
N ASP A 228 18.36 0.67 9.39
CA ASP A 228 17.19 0.33 10.19
C ASP A 228 17.23 -1.07 10.80
N HIS A 229 18.02 -1.99 10.23
CA HIS A 229 18.19 -3.34 10.78
C HIS A 229 19.03 -3.32 12.05
N GLY A 230 18.64 -4.13 13.04
CA GLY A 230 19.36 -4.21 14.32
C GLY A 230 20.56 -5.17 14.32
N ALA A 231 20.76 -5.92 13.23
CA ALA A 231 21.80 -6.94 13.11
C ALA A 231 22.08 -7.31 11.64
N ASP A 232 22.98 -8.27 11.43
CA ASP A 232 23.49 -8.75 10.13
C ASP A 232 22.41 -8.91 9.05
N VAL A 233 22.60 -8.32 7.87
CA VAL A 233 21.71 -8.51 6.71
C VAL A 233 22.22 -9.64 5.82
N TYR A 234 21.44 -10.71 5.66
CA TYR A 234 21.86 -11.92 4.95
C TYR A 234 21.35 -12.01 3.51
N GLY A 235 20.10 -11.62 3.28
CA GLY A 235 19.42 -11.84 2.01
C GLY A 235 18.67 -10.61 1.54
N LEU A 236 18.76 -10.34 0.25
CA LEU A 236 18.02 -9.30 -0.46
C LEU A 236 17.32 -9.91 -1.66
N THR A 237 16.08 -9.49 -1.92
CA THR A 237 15.34 -9.87 -3.14
C THR A 237 14.40 -8.76 -3.56
N SER A 238 14.10 -8.67 -4.85
CA SER A 238 13.05 -7.79 -5.38
C SER A 238 11.79 -8.59 -5.69
N HIS A 239 10.65 -7.91 -5.71
CA HIS A 239 9.41 -8.50 -6.18
C HIS A 239 9.38 -8.51 -7.72
N PRO A 240 9.04 -9.63 -8.38
CA PRO A 240 9.13 -9.76 -9.84
C PRO A 240 8.21 -8.78 -10.60
N ASP A 241 7.00 -8.51 -10.10
CA ASP A 241 6.07 -7.56 -10.72
C ASP A 241 6.15 -6.13 -10.14
N ARG A 242 7.04 -5.91 -9.16
CA ARG A 242 7.21 -4.66 -8.40
C ARG A 242 8.71 -4.45 -8.15
N PRO A 243 9.48 -4.10 -9.18
CA PRO A 243 10.94 -4.17 -9.12
C PRO A 243 11.58 -3.14 -8.18
N PHE A 244 10.82 -2.13 -7.75
CA PHE A 244 11.23 -1.14 -6.74
C PHE A 244 10.79 -1.49 -5.32
N LEU A 245 10.12 -2.63 -5.13
CA LEU A 245 9.86 -3.21 -3.82
C LEU A 245 10.91 -4.29 -3.54
N ILE A 246 11.68 -4.09 -2.48
CA ILE A 246 12.72 -5.03 -2.05
C ILE A 246 12.39 -5.60 -0.67
N ALA A 247 12.76 -6.85 -0.45
CA ALA A 247 12.69 -7.50 0.85
C ALA A 247 14.10 -7.82 1.34
N SER A 248 14.36 -7.52 2.61
CA SER A 248 15.59 -7.87 3.31
C SER A 248 15.32 -8.87 4.42
N SER A 249 16.30 -9.72 4.70
CA SER A 249 16.28 -10.66 5.83
C SER A 249 17.49 -10.42 6.72
N SER A 250 17.26 -10.29 8.02
CA SER A 250 18.31 -9.99 9.00
C SER A 250 18.32 -10.99 10.16
N ARG A 251 19.46 -11.06 10.84
CA ARG A 251 19.62 -11.79 12.11
C ARG A 251 18.79 -11.21 13.25
N ASP A 252 18.26 -9.99 13.08
CA ASP A 252 17.40 -9.32 14.06
C ASP A 252 16.00 -9.97 14.18
N SER A 253 15.80 -11.15 13.57
CA SER A 253 14.55 -11.90 13.48
C SER A 253 13.46 -11.24 12.63
N THR A 254 13.80 -10.20 11.87
CA THR A 254 12.86 -9.49 11.00
C THR A 254 13.13 -9.73 9.51
N VAL A 255 12.02 -9.71 8.74
CA VAL A 255 12.06 -9.46 7.30
C VAL A 255 11.36 -8.14 7.06
N ARG A 256 12.04 -7.23 6.36
CA ARG A 256 11.52 -5.89 6.09
C ARG A 256 11.31 -5.68 4.60
N LEU A 257 10.29 -4.90 4.28
CA LEU A 257 10.00 -4.47 2.92
C LEU A 257 10.41 -3.01 2.78
N TRP A 258 11.13 -2.68 1.71
CA TRP A 258 11.57 -1.33 1.40
C TRP A 258 11.05 -0.91 0.05
N ASN A 259 10.65 0.35 -0.02
CA ASN A 259 10.28 1.00 -1.27
C ASN A 259 11.43 1.90 -1.71
N ILE A 260 12.05 1.59 -2.86
CA ILE A 260 13.12 2.40 -3.46
C ILE A 260 12.61 3.29 -4.59
N THR A 261 11.29 3.43 -4.76
CA THR A 261 10.66 4.36 -5.72
C THR A 261 11.14 5.81 -5.60
N PRO A 262 11.44 6.38 -4.40
CA PRO A 262 11.96 7.74 -4.29
C PRO A 262 13.23 8.00 -5.12
N LEU A 263 14.08 6.98 -5.31
CA LEU A 263 15.30 7.09 -6.12
C LEU A 263 15.00 7.22 -7.63
N VAL A 264 13.79 6.84 -8.04
CA VAL A 264 13.36 6.78 -9.44
C VAL A 264 12.16 7.67 -9.72
N GLN A 265 11.84 8.57 -8.80
CA GLN A 265 10.68 9.45 -8.86
C GLN A 265 10.50 10.18 -10.22
N PRO A 266 11.54 10.68 -10.93
CA PRO A 266 11.35 11.30 -12.24
C PRO A 266 10.66 10.39 -13.26
N LEU A 267 10.90 9.08 -13.18
CA LEU A 267 10.30 8.08 -14.07
C LEU A 267 8.79 7.99 -13.88
N GLU A 268 8.33 7.90 -12.63
CA GLU A 268 6.91 7.84 -12.29
C GLU A 268 6.19 9.15 -12.68
N MET A 269 6.83 10.29 -12.41
CA MET A 269 6.28 11.60 -12.78
C MET A 269 6.21 11.78 -14.31
N ASN A 270 7.19 11.29 -15.06
CA ASN A 270 7.15 11.29 -16.54
C ASN A 270 5.95 10.50 -17.07
N ILE A 271 5.65 9.34 -16.46
CA ILE A 271 4.50 8.51 -16.82
C ILE A 271 3.19 9.26 -16.52
N ILE A 272 3.06 9.87 -15.35
CA ILE A 272 1.86 10.64 -14.95
C ILE A 272 1.66 11.85 -15.87
N ALA A 273 2.73 12.58 -16.17
CA ALA A 273 2.72 13.72 -17.09
C ALA A 273 2.36 13.32 -18.53
N GLY A 274 2.49 12.04 -18.89
CA GLY A 274 2.21 11.52 -20.24
C GLY A 274 3.33 11.85 -21.22
N LYS A 275 4.58 11.82 -20.75
CA LYS A 275 5.78 12.01 -21.59
C LYS A 275 5.92 10.91 -22.64
N PRO A 276 6.60 11.19 -23.77
CA PRO A 276 6.84 10.18 -24.78
C PRO A 276 7.71 9.05 -24.22
N TRP A 277 7.53 7.85 -24.78
CA TRP A 277 8.22 6.65 -24.35
C TRP A 277 9.75 6.74 -24.38
N SER A 278 10.33 7.63 -25.20
CA SER A 278 11.78 7.88 -25.25
C SER A 278 12.36 8.50 -23.96
N GLU A 279 11.54 9.16 -23.14
CA GLU A 279 11.95 9.75 -21.85
C GLU A 279 11.69 8.80 -20.66
N ILE A 280 11.04 7.66 -20.92
CA ILE A 280 10.65 6.67 -19.90
C ILE A 280 11.46 5.38 -20.10
N PHE A 281 11.62 4.96 -21.35
CA PHE A 281 12.40 3.80 -21.76
C PHE A 281 13.65 4.23 -22.51
N GLY A 282 14.73 3.49 -22.29
CA GLY A 282 16.01 3.75 -22.93
C GLY A 282 16.72 2.48 -23.34
N THR A 283 17.91 2.65 -23.88
CA THR A 283 18.90 1.58 -24.02
C THR A 283 19.89 1.63 -22.86
N VAL A 284 20.60 0.53 -22.62
CA VAL A 284 21.65 0.45 -21.60
C VAL A 284 22.64 1.62 -21.74
N GLU A 285 23.05 1.95 -22.97
CA GLU A 285 24.00 3.03 -23.25
C GLU A 285 23.45 4.39 -22.78
N THR A 286 22.21 4.71 -23.13
CA THR A 286 21.58 5.98 -22.72
C THR A 286 21.37 6.08 -21.21
N ALA A 287 21.01 4.98 -20.54
CA ALA A 287 20.75 4.99 -19.10
C ALA A 287 22.03 5.03 -18.26
N MET A 288 23.17 4.59 -18.80
CA MET A 288 24.46 4.59 -18.11
C MET A 288 25.19 5.94 -18.16
N VAL A 289 24.64 6.96 -18.85
CA VAL A 289 25.23 8.30 -18.87
C VAL A 289 25.09 8.95 -17.48
N PRO A 290 26.19 9.45 -16.87
CA PRO A 290 26.13 10.20 -15.61
C PRO A 290 25.22 11.43 -15.70
N GLY A 291 24.41 11.67 -14.68
CA GLY A 291 23.46 12.79 -14.64
C GLY A 291 22.17 12.61 -15.44
N GLN A 292 22.05 11.56 -16.27
CA GLN A 292 20.81 11.24 -16.97
C GLN A 292 19.72 10.80 -15.97
N ASN A 293 18.47 11.23 -16.22
CA ASN A 293 17.30 10.76 -15.48
C ASN A 293 17.16 9.23 -15.61
N PRO A 294 16.60 8.53 -14.60
CA PRO A 294 16.44 7.08 -14.64
C PRO A 294 15.55 6.66 -15.83
N LEU A 295 16.05 5.72 -16.63
CA LEU A 295 15.34 5.13 -17.76
C LEU A 295 15.14 3.62 -17.50
N MET A 296 13.95 3.11 -17.82
CA MET A 296 13.65 1.68 -17.72
C MET A 296 14.15 0.92 -18.94
N ILE A 297 14.76 -0.25 -18.71
CA ILE A 297 15.29 -1.13 -19.76
C ILE A 297 14.78 -2.58 -19.63
N GLY A 298 14.06 -2.94 -18.57
CA GLY A 298 13.64 -4.31 -18.29
C GLY A 298 12.91 -4.97 -19.46
N ARG A 299 13.58 -5.81 -20.25
CA ARG A 299 13.02 -6.39 -21.49
C ARG A 299 11.75 -7.19 -21.24
N ALA A 300 11.71 -7.98 -20.16
CA ALA A 300 10.55 -8.80 -19.81
C ALA A 300 9.35 -8.00 -19.28
N SER A 301 9.60 -6.88 -18.58
CA SER A 301 8.54 -6.01 -18.08
C SER A 301 8.00 -5.11 -19.17
N ILE A 302 8.87 -4.59 -20.04
CA ILE A 302 8.52 -3.77 -21.21
C ILE A 302 7.72 -4.59 -22.22
N GLU A 303 8.19 -5.77 -22.62
CA GLU A 303 7.48 -6.59 -23.62
C GLU A 303 6.11 -7.07 -23.15
N ARG A 304 5.97 -7.49 -21.88
CA ARG A 304 4.66 -7.90 -21.33
C ARG A 304 3.67 -6.73 -21.35
N LYS A 305 4.14 -5.52 -21.02
CA LYS A 305 3.29 -4.34 -20.91
C LYS A 305 2.97 -3.74 -22.27
N ILE A 306 3.95 -3.66 -23.19
CA ILE A 306 3.73 -3.23 -24.57
C ILE A 306 2.77 -4.21 -25.27
N LYS A 307 2.96 -5.53 -25.14
CA LYS A 307 2.01 -6.51 -25.69
C LYS A 307 0.60 -6.35 -25.09
N GLN A 308 0.48 -6.08 -23.79
CA GLN A 308 -0.83 -5.79 -23.16
C GLN A 308 -1.49 -4.52 -23.72
N LEU A 309 -0.70 -3.48 -24.01
CA LEU A 309 -1.19 -2.21 -24.56
C LEU A 309 -1.50 -2.31 -26.06
N GLU A 310 -0.73 -3.08 -26.82
CA GLU A 310 -0.92 -3.33 -28.27
C GLU A 310 -2.10 -4.27 -28.56
N LEU A 311 -2.29 -5.33 -27.75
CA LEU A 311 -3.42 -6.25 -27.85
C LEU A 311 -4.78 -5.58 -27.62
N ALA A 312 -4.80 -4.41 -26.99
CA ALA A 312 -6.04 -3.71 -26.69
C ALA A 312 -6.64 -2.97 -27.90
N GLY A 313 -5.87 -2.68 -28.96
CA GLY A 313 -6.39 -2.01 -30.17
C GLY A 313 -7.07 -0.65 -29.90
N LEU A 314 -6.70 0.03 -28.81
CA LEU A 314 -7.40 1.21 -28.31
C LEU A 314 -6.83 2.53 -28.86
N LYS A 315 -7.73 3.48 -29.09
CA LYS A 315 -7.44 4.85 -29.56
C LYS A 315 -6.74 5.73 -28.50
N ASP A 316 -6.81 5.38 -27.21
CA ASP A 316 -6.15 6.11 -26.12
C ASP A 316 -5.42 5.14 -25.17
N VAL A 317 -4.09 5.21 -25.20
CA VAL A 317 -3.17 4.31 -24.49
C VAL A 317 -2.93 4.77 -23.04
N ARG A 318 -3.29 6.02 -22.70
CA ARG A 318 -2.90 6.67 -21.44
C ARG A 318 -3.57 6.07 -20.19
N PRO A 319 -4.88 5.82 -20.13
CA PRO A 319 -5.53 5.24 -18.94
C PRO A 319 -4.99 3.85 -18.59
N GLN A 320 -4.81 3.00 -19.60
CA GLN A 320 -4.28 1.65 -19.38
C GLN A 320 -2.81 1.67 -18.96
N THR A 321 -2.03 2.58 -19.53
CA THR A 321 -0.65 2.82 -19.12
C THR A 321 -0.60 3.18 -17.63
N LEU A 322 -1.40 4.14 -17.18
CA LEU A 322 -1.45 4.54 -15.78
C LEU A 322 -1.91 3.40 -14.86
N LYS A 323 -2.88 2.58 -15.27
CA LYS A 323 -3.30 1.38 -14.53
C LYS A 323 -2.17 0.35 -14.36
N VAL A 324 -1.38 0.12 -15.41
CA VAL A 324 -0.27 -0.85 -15.40
C VAL A 324 0.92 -0.33 -14.59
N PHE A 325 1.28 0.94 -14.73
CA PHE A 325 2.43 1.52 -14.04
C PHE A 325 2.14 1.88 -12.59
N SER A 326 0.93 2.33 -12.25
CA SER A 326 0.55 2.52 -10.84
C SER A 326 0.69 1.22 -10.06
N LYS A 327 0.29 0.09 -10.65
CA LYS A 327 0.57 -1.24 -10.10
C LYS A 327 2.08 -1.34 -9.83
N PHE A 328 2.92 -1.19 -10.85
CA PHE A 328 4.38 -1.34 -10.74
C PHE A 328 5.07 -0.60 -9.57
N PHE A 329 4.63 0.62 -9.24
CA PHE A 329 5.20 1.45 -8.16
C PHE A 329 4.45 1.32 -6.83
N SER A 330 3.17 0.93 -6.85
CA SER A 330 2.35 0.75 -5.65
C SER A 330 2.79 -0.44 -4.80
N GLN A 331 2.58 -0.29 -3.49
CA GLN A 331 2.71 -1.40 -2.55
C GLN A 331 1.70 -2.52 -2.84
N PRO A 332 2.03 -3.78 -2.47
CA PRO A 332 1.18 -4.93 -2.78
C PRO A 332 -0.16 -4.91 -2.02
N ALA A 333 -0.25 -4.19 -0.90
CA ALA A 333 -1.46 -4.10 -0.09
C ALA A 333 -2.54 -3.25 -0.79
N GLY A 334 -3.63 -3.90 -1.23
CA GLY A 334 -4.83 -3.22 -1.74
C GLY A 334 -4.76 -2.67 -3.17
N GLY A 335 -3.58 -2.50 -3.78
CA GLY A 335 -3.46 -1.90 -5.12
C GLY A 335 -4.20 -2.67 -6.23
N ASN A 336 -4.14 -4.01 -6.23
CA ASN A 336 -4.92 -4.82 -7.19
C ASN A 336 -6.43 -4.69 -6.94
N ASN A 337 -6.84 -4.74 -5.67
CA ASN A 337 -8.23 -4.60 -5.27
C ASN A 337 -8.81 -3.23 -5.68
N LEU A 338 -8.02 -2.15 -5.52
CA LEU A 338 -8.41 -0.81 -5.97
C LEU A 338 -8.73 -0.81 -7.46
N TRP A 339 -7.83 -1.35 -8.28
CA TRP A 339 -7.99 -1.37 -9.73
C TRP A 339 -9.11 -2.29 -10.22
N ASP A 340 -9.39 -3.37 -9.48
CA ASP A 340 -10.55 -4.24 -9.75
C ASP A 340 -11.86 -3.48 -9.45
N LEU A 341 -11.93 -2.75 -8.34
CA LEU A 341 -13.07 -1.91 -8.00
C LEU A 341 -13.25 -0.74 -8.98
N VAL A 342 -12.16 -0.08 -9.40
CA VAL A 342 -12.22 0.97 -10.44
C VAL A 342 -12.82 0.42 -11.73
N SER A 343 -12.46 -0.81 -12.14
CA SER A 343 -13.11 -1.42 -13.31
C SER A 343 -14.60 -1.74 -13.11
N VAL A 344 -15.01 -2.14 -11.91
CA VAL A 344 -16.44 -2.33 -11.60
C VAL A 344 -17.20 -1.00 -11.68
N VAL A 345 -16.62 0.09 -11.15
CA VAL A 345 -17.20 1.44 -11.23
C VAL A 345 -17.31 1.93 -12.69
N GLN A 346 -16.36 1.55 -13.55
CA GLN A 346 -16.42 1.82 -15.01
C GLN A 346 -17.45 0.95 -15.75
N GLY A 347 -18.05 -0.04 -15.09
CA GLY A 347 -19.04 -0.94 -15.69
C GLY A 347 -18.43 -2.06 -16.54
N MET A 348 -17.21 -2.53 -16.24
CA MET A 348 -16.68 -3.74 -16.88
C MET A 348 -17.50 -4.99 -16.49
N ASP A 349 -17.56 -5.97 -17.39
CA ASP A 349 -18.24 -7.24 -17.16
C ASP A 349 -17.67 -8.01 -15.95
N ASP A 350 -18.57 -8.53 -15.09
CA ASP A 350 -18.23 -9.30 -13.89
C ASP A 350 -17.31 -10.51 -14.18
N ALA A 351 -17.40 -11.08 -15.38
CA ALA A 351 -16.61 -12.24 -15.80
C ALA A 351 -15.11 -11.92 -15.99
N LEU A 352 -14.74 -10.65 -16.12
CA LEU A 352 -13.36 -10.20 -16.32
C LEU A 352 -12.65 -9.84 -15.01
N LEU A 353 -13.32 -10.00 -13.86
CA LEU A 353 -12.73 -9.76 -12.55
C LEU A 353 -11.75 -10.89 -12.18
N GLY A 354 -10.62 -10.52 -11.56
CA GLY A 354 -9.59 -11.49 -11.19
C GLY A 354 -10.03 -12.45 -10.07
N GLU A 355 -9.43 -13.65 -10.02
CA GLU A 355 -9.75 -14.69 -9.01
C GLU A 355 -9.62 -14.19 -7.56
N ASN A 356 -8.68 -13.26 -7.33
CA ASN A 356 -8.43 -12.69 -6.00
C ASN A 356 -9.40 -11.58 -5.60
N TYR A 357 -10.33 -11.16 -6.48
CA TYR A 357 -11.33 -10.12 -6.17
C TYR A 357 -12.17 -10.49 -4.92
N SER A 358 -12.54 -11.78 -4.80
CA SER A 358 -13.31 -12.33 -3.67
C SER A 358 -12.60 -12.24 -2.32
N LYS A 359 -11.27 -12.18 -2.31
CA LYS A 359 -10.45 -12.10 -1.09
C LYS A 359 -10.28 -10.66 -0.58
N GLY A 360 -10.58 -9.66 -1.42
CA GLY A 360 -10.47 -8.24 -1.08
C GLY A 360 -11.80 -7.61 -0.65
N ILE A 361 -11.80 -6.29 -0.57
CA ILE A 361 -13.01 -5.47 -0.44
C ILE A 361 -13.78 -5.54 -1.75
N MET A 362 -14.99 -6.12 -1.70
CA MET A 362 -15.86 -6.24 -2.86
C MET A 362 -16.80 -5.04 -2.99
N HIS A 363 -17.30 -4.82 -4.21
CA HIS A 363 -18.34 -3.85 -4.46
C HIS A 363 -19.67 -4.32 -3.84
N VAL A 364 -20.47 -3.40 -3.30
CA VAL A 364 -21.74 -3.76 -2.62
C VAL A 364 -22.69 -4.56 -3.52
N LYS A 365 -22.69 -4.27 -4.83
CA LYS A 365 -23.44 -5.02 -5.87
C LYS A 365 -23.10 -6.53 -5.92
N HIS A 366 -21.85 -6.90 -5.63
CA HIS A 366 -21.34 -8.27 -5.79
C HIS A 366 -21.29 -9.04 -4.47
N LEU A 367 -21.24 -8.33 -3.34
CA LEU A 367 -20.97 -8.88 -2.02
C LEU A 367 -21.89 -10.06 -1.65
N THR A 368 -23.21 -9.91 -1.83
CA THR A 368 -24.19 -10.94 -1.47
C THR A 368 -24.07 -12.18 -2.36
N LYS A 369 -23.93 -11.99 -3.68
CA LYS A 369 -23.79 -13.06 -4.67
C LYS A 369 -22.51 -13.88 -4.45
N PHE A 370 -21.37 -13.21 -4.25
CA PHE A 370 -20.09 -13.89 -4.02
C PHE A 370 -20.08 -14.62 -2.68
N LYS A 371 -20.55 -14.00 -1.59
CA LYS A 371 -20.62 -14.67 -0.29
C LYS A 371 -21.59 -15.84 -0.26
N ALA A 372 -22.69 -15.77 -1.03
CA ALA A 372 -23.59 -16.92 -1.19
C ALA A 372 -22.91 -18.07 -1.94
N SER A 373 -22.17 -17.77 -3.00
CA SER A 373 -21.39 -18.78 -3.75
C SER A 373 -20.28 -19.39 -2.88
N GLU A 374 -19.53 -18.58 -2.13
CA GLU A 374 -18.48 -19.02 -1.21
C GLU A 374 -19.02 -19.96 -0.11
N ALA A 375 -20.20 -19.67 0.44
CA ALA A 375 -20.85 -20.57 1.40
C ALA A 375 -21.19 -21.92 0.75
N GLN A 376 -21.70 -21.93 -0.48
CA GLN A 376 -22.02 -23.15 -1.22
C GLN A 376 -20.77 -23.97 -1.56
N THR A 377 -19.65 -23.33 -1.94
CA THR A 377 -18.41 -24.05 -2.26
C THR A 377 -17.81 -24.71 -1.02
N LEU A 378 -17.89 -24.08 0.16
CA LEU A 378 -17.48 -24.68 1.42
C LEU A 378 -18.31 -25.92 1.78
N GLU A 379 -19.62 -25.90 1.54
CA GLU A 379 -20.48 -27.08 1.74
C GLU A 379 -20.14 -28.23 0.77
N MET A 380 -19.86 -27.89 -0.50
CA MET A 380 -19.57 -28.87 -1.55
C MET A 380 -18.13 -29.40 -1.51
N ALA A 381 -17.23 -28.81 -0.72
CA ALA A 381 -15.83 -29.19 -0.64
C ALA A 381 -15.67 -30.67 -0.23
N LYS A 382 -15.36 -31.53 -1.21
CA LYS A 382 -15.08 -32.95 -0.98
C LYS A 382 -13.67 -33.11 -0.40
N MET A 383 -13.59 -33.68 0.80
CA MET A 383 -12.30 -34.01 1.42
C MET A 383 -11.65 -35.22 0.72
N SER A 384 -10.35 -35.15 0.50
CA SER A 384 -9.52 -36.32 0.16
C SER A 384 -9.57 -37.31 1.32
N LYS A 385 -9.82 -38.61 1.04
CA LYS A 385 -9.82 -39.69 2.04
C LYS A 385 -8.46 -39.87 2.73
N PHE A 386 -7.39 -39.38 2.14
CA PHE A 386 -6.08 -39.28 2.77
C PHE A 386 -5.99 -37.91 3.43
N GLY A 387 -5.95 -37.90 4.77
CA GLY A 387 -6.04 -36.71 5.61
C GLY A 387 -5.21 -35.55 5.07
N GLY A 388 -5.87 -34.40 4.93
CA GLY A 388 -5.16 -33.13 4.81
C GLY A 388 -4.16 -33.03 5.97
N GLY A 389 -2.95 -32.56 5.67
CA GLY A 389 -1.89 -32.48 6.68
C GLY A 389 -2.35 -31.73 7.94
N ILE A 390 -1.58 -31.88 9.03
CA ILE A 390 -1.84 -31.18 10.30
C ILE A 390 -2.03 -29.68 10.02
N GLY A 391 -3.26 -29.16 10.21
CA GLY A 391 -3.64 -27.78 9.93
C GLY A 391 -4.56 -27.55 8.72
N ALA A 392 -4.91 -28.58 7.96
CA ALA A 392 -5.96 -28.47 6.93
C ALA A 392 -7.35 -28.39 7.62
N PRO A 393 -8.20 -27.42 7.25
CA PRO A 393 -9.49 -27.25 7.88
C PRO A 393 -10.33 -28.51 7.75
N THR A 394 -10.94 -28.91 8.87
CA THR A 394 -11.80 -30.08 8.93
C THR A 394 -13.12 -29.81 8.19
N ARG A 395 -13.82 -30.87 7.75
CA ARG A 395 -15.15 -30.72 7.15
C ARG A 395 -16.11 -29.98 8.10
N GLU A 396 -15.96 -30.20 9.40
CA GLU A 396 -16.75 -29.52 10.43
C GLU A 396 -16.47 -28.02 10.47
N GLU A 397 -15.22 -27.58 10.30
CA GLU A 397 -14.84 -26.17 10.23
C GLU A 397 -15.41 -25.48 8.99
N HIS A 398 -15.32 -26.10 7.80
CA HIS A 398 -15.94 -25.57 6.58
C HIS A 398 -17.46 -25.39 6.73
N LEU A 399 -18.14 -26.36 7.33
CA LEU A 399 -19.59 -26.25 7.57
C LEU A 399 -19.91 -25.16 8.60
N LYS A 400 -19.11 -24.98 9.65
CA LYS A 400 -19.28 -23.87 10.61
C LYS A 400 -19.09 -22.50 9.95
N GLU A 401 -18.09 -22.36 9.08
CA GLU A 401 -17.85 -21.13 8.32
C GLU A 401 -18.98 -20.84 7.33
N SER A 402 -19.46 -21.86 6.60
CA SER A 402 -20.62 -21.73 5.72
C SER A 402 -21.87 -21.32 6.49
N ALA A 403 -22.16 -21.94 7.64
CA ALA A 403 -23.29 -21.60 8.49
C ALA A 403 -23.24 -20.11 8.91
N LYS A 404 -22.08 -19.62 9.35
CA LYS A 404 -21.89 -18.21 9.71
C LYS A 404 -22.20 -17.28 8.53
N MET A 405 -21.76 -17.63 7.32
CA MET A 405 -22.05 -16.85 6.11
C MET A 405 -23.53 -16.86 5.74
N HIS A 406 -24.20 -18.02 5.79
CA HIS A 406 -25.63 -18.11 5.53
C HIS A 406 -26.46 -17.27 6.51
N MET A 407 -26.09 -17.25 7.79
CA MET A 407 -26.72 -16.38 8.79
C MET A 407 -26.52 -14.90 8.46
N GLN A 408 -25.31 -14.49 8.07
CA GLN A 408 -25.01 -13.10 7.67
C GLN A 408 -25.76 -12.66 6.41
N LEU A 409 -25.99 -13.57 5.47
CA LEU A 409 -26.76 -13.33 4.25
C LEU A 409 -28.29 -13.30 4.48
N GLY A 410 -28.75 -13.62 5.69
CA GLY A 410 -30.17 -13.75 6.01
C GLY A 410 -30.82 -15.04 5.47
N ASN A 411 -30.05 -16.00 4.97
CA ASN A 411 -30.57 -17.31 4.56
C ASN A 411 -30.67 -18.24 5.78
N ILE A 412 -31.67 -17.98 6.62
CA ILE A 412 -31.89 -18.68 7.88
C ILE A 412 -32.22 -20.16 7.68
N GLN A 413 -32.93 -20.49 6.59
CA GLN A 413 -33.29 -21.87 6.28
C GLN A 413 -32.05 -22.73 6.03
N ARG A 414 -31.14 -22.27 5.15
CA ARG A 414 -29.90 -23.01 4.87
C ARG A 414 -29.00 -23.08 6.10
N TYR A 415 -28.93 -22.01 6.89
CA TYR A 415 -28.21 -22.01 8.16
C TYR A 415 -28.68 -23.13 9.11
N CYS A 416 -30.01 -23.31 9.28
CA CYS A 416 -30.57 -24.38 10.10
C CYS A 416 -30.21 -25.77 9.55
N GLU A 417 -30.22 -25.95 8.23
CA GLU A 417 -29.83 -27.21 7.59
C GLU A 417 -28.36 -27.55 7.82
N VAL A 418 -27.45 -26.57 7.71
CA VAL A 418 -26.02 -26.78 7.99
C VAL A 418 -25.78 -27.09 9.47
N LEU A 419 -26.50 -26.46 10.40
CA LEU A 419 -26.42 -26.80 11.83
C LEU A 419 -26.90 -28.22 12.13
N VAL A 420 -27.93 -28.69 11.41
CA VAL A 420 -28.41 -30.08 11.51
C VAL A 420 -27.35 -31.07 11.02
N GLU A 421 -26.65 -30.76 9.92
CA GLU A 421 -25.52 -31.56 9.44
C GLU A 421 -24.35 -31.59 10.44
N LEU A 422 -24.13 -30.49 11.16
CA LEU A 422 -23.17 -30.39 12.27
C LEU A 422 -23.64 -31.08 13.56
N GLY A 423 -24.89 -31.53 13.63
CA GLY A 423 -25.48 -32.14 14.83
C GLY A 423 -25.91 -31.14 15.92
N GLN A 424 -25.91 -29.83 15.64
CA GLN A 424 -26.29 -28.78 16.60
C GLN A 424 -27.80 -28.45 16.52
N TRP A 425 -28.64 -29.42 16.85
CA TRP A 425 -30.09 -29.35 16.68
C TRP A 425 -30.78 -28.27 17.52
N GLU A 426 -30.40 -28.13 18.79
CA GLU A 426 -31.02 -27.15 19.70
C GLU A 426 -30.86 -25.71 19.17
N LYS A 427 -29.66 -25.38 18.65
CA LYS A 427 -29.39 -24.07 18.05
C LYS A 427 -30.19 -23.86 16.77
N ALA A 428 -30.36 -24.91 15.95
CA ALA A 428 -31.19 -24.84 14.75
C ALA A 428 -32.67 -24.62 15.11
N LEU A 429 -33.18 -25.32 16.13
CA LEU A 429 -34.55 -25.17 16.62
C LEU A 429 -34.83 -23.80 17.21
N ALA A 430 -33.87 -23.20 17.93
CA ALA A 430 -34.00 -21.85 18.48
C ALA A 430 -34.16 -20.76 17.39
N VAL A 431 -33.51 -20.95 16.23
CA VAL A 431 -33.49 -19.95 15.14
C VAL A 431 -34.56 -20.22 14.07
N SER A 432 -34.99 -21.47 13.91
CA SER A 432 -35.93 -21.89 12.87
C SER A 432 -37.32 -21.20 12.86
N PRO A 433 -37.88 -20.65 13.96
CA PRO A 433 -39.09 -19.82 13.89
C PRO A 433 -38.89 -18.54 13.05
N GLY A 434 -37.64 -18.07 12.89
CA GLY A 434 -37.29 -16.95 12.03
C GLY A 434 -37.43 -17.23 10.53
N VAL A 435 -37.57 -18.50 10.13
CA VAL A 435 -37.91 -18.88 8.74
C VAL A 435 -39.43 -18.86 8.56
N SER A 436 -40.12 -19.74 9.30
CA SER A 436 -41.57 -19.80 9.40
C SER A 436 -41.95 -20.78 10.52
N LEU A 437 -43.17 -20.63 11.05
CA LEU A 437 -43.71 -21.58 12.04
C LEU A 437 -43.89 -23.00 11.44
N GLU A 438 -44.20 -23.10 10.15
CA GLU A 438 -44.30 -24.38 9.43
C GLU A 438 -42.94 -25.09 9.33
N TYR A 439 -41.89 -24.34 8.99
CA TYR A 439 -40.53 -24.88 8.93
C TYR A 439 -40.06 -25.35 10.31
N TRP A 440 -40.28 -24.56 11.36
CA TRP A 440 -39.98 -24.96 12.74
C TRP A 440 -40.69 -26.28 13.11
N LYS A 441 -42.00 -26.42 12.87
CA LYS A 441 -42.72 -27.69 13.12
C LYS A 441 -42.11 -28.87 12.37
N SER A 442 -41.75 -28.68 11.10
CA SER A 442 -41.14 -29.73 10.28
C SER A 442 -39.75 -30.15 10.80
N LEU A 443 -38.95 -29.20 11.29
CA LEU A 443 -37.62 -29.44 11.84
C LEU A 443 -37.71 -30.11 13.21
N THR A 444 -38.62 -29.64 14.07
CA THR A 444 -38.91 -30.24 15.38
C THR A 444 -39.38 -31.68 15.24
N LYS A 445 -40.24 -31.98 14.25
CA LYS A 445 -40.64 -33.36 13.93
C LYS A 445 -39.45 -34.23 13.52
N ARG A 446 -38.54 -33.73 12.67
CA ARG A 446 -37.30 -34.44 12.30
C ARG A 446 -36.39 -34.69 13.50
N TYR A 447 -36.28 -33.74 14.41
CA TYR A 447 -35.48 -33.88 15.63
C TYR A 447 -36.10 -34.90 16.59
N ALA A 448 -37.42 -34.83 16.81
CA ALA A 448 -38.15 -35.79 17.63
C ALA A 448 -37.96 -37.23 17.11
N LEU A 449 -38.05 -37.46 15.81
CA LEU A 449 -37.77 -38.77 15.18
C LEU A 449 -36.35 -39.28 15.45
N ARG A 450 -35.35 -38.39 15.47
CA ARG A 450 -33.97 -38.74 15.81
C ARG A 450 -33.83 -39.12 17.29
N LEU A 451 -34.40 -38.32 18.19
CA LEU A 451 -34.39 -38.60 19.62
C LEU A 451 -35.13 -39.91 19.99
N ILE A 452 -36.19 -40.27 19.25
CA ILE A 452 -36.86 -41.57 19.35
C ILE A 452 -35.89 -42.70 19.02
N LYS A 453 -35.11 -42.55 17.94
CA LYS A 453 -34.10 -43.53 17.53
C LYS A 453 -32.96 -43.66 18.54
N ASP A 454 -32.61 -42.57 19.20
CA ASP A 454 -31.57 -42.54 20.24
C ASP A 454 -32.13 -42.92 21.64
N GLU A 455 -33.40 -43.36 21.72
CA GLU A 455 -34.12 -43.76 22.95
C GLU A 455 -34.14 -42.69 24.08
N SER A 456 -33.98 -41.40 23.74
CA SER A 456 -33.98 -40.31 24.72
C SER A 456 -35.39 -39.94 25.18
N ASP A 457 -35.57 -39.59 26.47
CA ASP A 457 -36.84 -39.12 27.03
C ASP A 457 -37.18 -37.65 26.66
N GLU A 458 -36.23 -36.93 26.06
CA GLU A 458 -36.40 -35.53 25.66
C GLU A 458 -37.37 -35.33 24.48
N VAL A 459 -37.91 -36.40 23.89
CA VAL A 459 -38.87 -36.36 22.77
C VAL A 459 -40.19 -35.69 23.16
N VAL A 460 -40.65 -35.91 24.40
CA VAL A 460 -42.03 -35.60 24.83
C VAL A 460 -42.37 -34.11 24.67
N PRO A 461 -41.55 -33.15 25.15
CA PRO A 461 -41.84 -31.72 24.96
C PRO A 461 -41.93 -31.30 23.49
N PHE A 462 -41.06 -31.83 22.63
CA PHE A 462 -41.02 -31.48 21.21
C PHE A 462 -42.21 -32.07 20.43
N GLY A 463 -42.62 -33.30 20.73
CA GLY A 463 -43.79 -33.92 20.12
C GLY A 463 -45.09 -33.21 20.51
N VAL A 464 -45.20 -32.78 21.77
CA VAL A 464 -46.36 -32.00 22.26
C VAL A 464 -46.41 -30.64 21.57
N ALA A 465 -45.27 -29.96 21.42
CA ALA A 465 -45.18 -28.65 20.81
C ALA A 465 -45.50 -28.65 19.29
N VAL A 466 -45.22 -29.75 18.58
CA VAL A 466 -45.63 -29.94 17.18
C VAL A 466 -47.12 -30.28 17.09
N GLY A 467 -47.68 -30.95 18.11
CA GLY A 467 -49.06 -31.44 18.12
C GLY A 467 -49.25 -32.74 17.33
N ASP A 468 -48.18 -33.51 17.11
CA ASP A 468 -48.23 -34.80 16.39
C ASP A 468 -48.52 -35.94 17.38
N THR A 469 -49.81 -36.18 17.62
CA THR A 469 -50.30 -37.13 18.63
C THR A 469 -49.99 -38.58 18.26
N GLU A 470 -50.02 -38.93 16.97
CA GLU A 470 -49.69 -40.27 16.48
C GLU A 470 -48.22 -40.63 16.73
N LEU A 471 -47.31 -39.69 16.54
CA LEU A 471 -45.89 -39.88 16.79
C LEU A 471 -45.59 -40.09 18.29
N LEU A 472 -46.26 -39.35 19.17
CA LEU A 472 -46.12 -39.50 20.63
C LEU A 472 -46.67 -40.85 21.11
N ILE A 473 -47.87 -41.22 20.69
CA ILE A 473 -48.52 -42.48 21.08
C ILE A 473 -47.70 -43.68 20.58
N SER A 474 -47.19 -43.62 19.35
CA SER A 474 -46.31 -44.68 18.83
C SER A 474 -45.00 -44.80 19.61
N ASN A 475 -44.39 -43.70 20.06
CA ASN A 475 -43.19 -43.76 20.90
C ASN A 475 -43.45 -44.33 22.31
N PHE A 476 -44.53 -43.91 22.96
CA PHE A 476 -44.89 -44.44 24.29
C PHE A 476 -45.26 -45.93 24.23
N THR A 477 -45.92 -46.36 23.17
CA THR A 477 -46.27 -47.78 22.97
C THR A 477 -45.05 -48.65 22.67
N THR A 478 -44.09 -48.19 21.86
CA THR A 478 -42.85 -48.94 21.60
C THR A 478 -41.95 -49.05 22.84
N ARG A 479 -41.99 -48.07 23.75
CA ARG A 479 -41.28 -48.11 25.05
C ARG A 479 -42.03 -48.86 26.16
N GLY A 480 -43.24 -49.35 25.90
CA GLY A 480 -44.07 -50.04 26.89
C GLY A 480 -44.75 -49.11 27.93
N GLN A 481 -44.69 -47.80 27.73
CA GLN A 481 -45.33 -46.76 28.55
C GLN A 481 -46.81 -46.58 28.18
N LEU A 482 -47.60 -47.65 28.35
CA LEU A 482 -49.00 -47.69 27.88
C LEU A 482 -49.92 -46.68 28.59
N PHE A 483 -49.65 -46.34 29.86
CA PHE A 483 -50.43 -45.34 30.60
C PHE A 483 -50.28 -43.93 30.01
N GLU A 484 -49.06 -43.54 29.64
CA GLU A 484 -48.76 -42.23 29.03
C GLU A 484 -49.31 -42.14 27.60
N ALA A 485 -49.29 -43.26 26.86
CA ALA A 485 -49.94 -43.38 25.56
C ALA A 485 -51.47 -43.18 25.64
N VAL A 486 -52.13 -43.78 26.63
CA VAL A 486 -53.58 -43.62 26.83
C VAL A 486 -53.91 -42.18 27.25
N LEU A 487 -53.10 -41.58 28.13
CA LEU A 487 -53.30 -40.19 28.55
C LEU A 487 -53.16 -39.21 27.36
N THR A 488 -52.12 -39.35 26.55
CA THR A 488 -51.92 -38.50 25.37
C THR A 488 -53.01 -38.69 24.31
N ALA A 489 -53.49 -39.91 24.11
CA ALA A 489 -54.64 -40.20 23.24
C ALA A 489 -55.94 -39.56 23.74
N GLN A 490 -56.20 -39.62 25.05
CA GLN A 490 -57.37 -39.00 25.67
C GLN A 490 -57.33 -37.46 25.53
N VAL A 491 -56.18 -36.84 25.80
CA VAL A 491 -55.98 -35.38 25.63
C VAL A 491 -56.16 -34.97 24.15
N ALA A 492 -55.78 -35.83 23.20
CA ALA A 492 -56.05 -35.61 21.77
C ALA A 492 -57.55 -35.65 21.44
N CYS A 493 -58.31 -36.59 22.02
CA CYS A 493 -59.76 -36.68 21.85
C CYS A 493 -60.51 -35.48 22.47
N GLU A 494 -59.97 -34.90 23.54
CA GLU A 494 -60.54 -33.72 24.22
C GLU A 494 -60.25 -32.39 23.47
N GLY A 495 -59.47 -32.42 22.39
CA GLY A 495 -59.22 -31.26 21.53
C GLY A 495 -58.29 -30.20 22.11
N THR A 496 -57.57 -30.51 23.19
CA THR A 496 -56.61 -29.58 23.83
C THR A 496 -55.33 -29.42 23.01
N PHE A 497 -55.00 -30.39 22.15
CA PHE A 497 -53.99 -30.26 21.10
C PHE A 497 -54.57 -29.47 19.92
N ILE A 498 -54.64 -28.14 20.05
CA ILE A 498 -55.16 -27.29 18.97
C ILE A 498 -54.14 -27.26 17.81
N PRO A 499 -54.48 -27.69 16.58
CA PRO A 499 -53.79 -27.22 15.40
C PRO A 499 -54.25 -25.78 15.19
N GLN A 500 -53.38 -24.78 15.33
CA GLN A 500 -53.76 -23.41 14.96
C GLN A 500 -54.18 -23.38 13.49
N GLN A 501 -55.49 -23.30 13.25
CA GLN A 501 -56.07 -22.90 11.99
C GLN A 501 -55.72 -21.44 11.73
N ASN A 502 -55.26 -21.20 10.49
CA ASN A 502 -55.12 -19.94 9.78
C ASN A 502 -55.92 -18.75 10.36
N SER A 503 -55.21 -17.81 10.99
CA SER A 503 -55.59 -16.41 10.91
C SER A 503 -54.87 -15.80 9.71
N SER A 504 -55.62 -15.61 8.64
CA SER A 504 -55.28 -14.76 7.51
C SER A 504 -55.01 -13.33 7.97
N SER A 505 -53.74 -12.99 8.12
CA SER A 505 -53.23 -11.68 7.76
C SER A 505 -51.79 -11.92 7.31
N SER A 506 -51.59 -12.02 6.00
CA SER A 506 -50.26 -11.91 5.43
C SER A 506 -49.70 -10.53 5.77
N PRO A 507 -48.64 -10.37 6.60
CA PRO A 507 -47.62 -9.44 6.17
C PRO A 507 -47.05 -10.08 4.90
N GLY A 508 -47.17 -9.38 3.78
CA GLY A 508 -46.59 -9.85 2.53
C GLY A 508 -45.17 -10.34 2.82
N ILE A 509 -44.85 -11.51 2.29
CA ILE A 509 -43.46 -11.84 1.97
C ILE A 509 -42.90 -10.58 1.31
N PRO A 510 -41.85 -9.93 1.84
CA PRO A 510 -41.15 -8.94 1.05
C PRO A 510 -40.59 -9.74 -0.11
N ASN A 511 -41.30 -9.73 -1.24
CA ASN A 511 -40.68 -10.02 -2.51
C ASN A 511 -39.43 -9.16 -2.53
N GLY A 512 -38.28 -9.75 -2.91
CA GLY A 512 -36.95 -9.13 -2.90
C GLY A 512 -36.79 -7.94 -3.87
N THR A 513 -37.82 -7.13 -3.98
CA THR A 513 -38.01 -5.93 -4.80
C THR A 513 -38.44 -4.73 -3.96
N ASP A 514 -38.55 -4.85 -2.63
CA ASP A 514 -38.74 -3.69 -1.77
C ASP A 514 -37.43 -2.89 -1.73
N LEU A 515 -37.50 -1.66 -2.24
CA LEU A 515 -36.39 -0.71 -2.18
C LEU A 515 -35.92 -0.57 -0.72
N PRO A 516 -34.60 -0.54 -0.47
CA PRO A 516 -34.07 -0.45 0.89
C PRO A 516 -34.70 0.74 1.61
N THR A 517 -35.12 0.52 2.86
CA THR A 517 -35.63 1.64 3.65
C THR A 517 -34.50 2.66 3.81
N LYS A 518 -34.80 3.97 3.76
CA LYS A 518 -33.79 5.04 3.90
C LYS A 518 -32.90 4.88 5.15
N GLN A 519 -33.38 4.16 6.17
CA GLN A 519 -32.64 3.83 7.38
C GLN A 519 -31.56 2.76 7.15
N GLU A 520 -31.86 1.69 6.41
CA GLU A 520 -30.90 0.62 6.08
C GLU A 520 -29.77 1.15 5.20
N GLU A 521 -30.08 2.02 4.22
CA GLU A 521 -29.03 2.69 3.42
C GLU A 521 -28.13 3.57 4.29
N LYS A 522 -28.70 4.27 5.29
CA LYS A 522 -27.93 5.08 6.25
C LYS A 522 -27.02 4.22 7.12
N LEU A 523 -27.51 3.07 7.60
CA LEU A 523 -26.71 2.11 8.36
C LEU A 523 -25.58 1.54 7.52
N LEU A 524 -25.86 1.16 6.27
CA LEU A 524 -24.84 0.69 5.35
C LEU A 524 -23.77 1.78 5.13
N ARG A 525 -24.17 3.03 4.87
CA ARG A 525 -23.28 4.21 4.77
C ARG A 525 -22.38 4.35 6.00
N SER A 526 -22.97 4.35 7.20
CA SER A 526 -22.22 4.46 8.45
C SER A 526 -21.23 3.30 8.66
N CYS A 527 -21.61 2.06 8.35
CA CYS A 527 -20.74 0.90 8.56
C CYS A 527 -19.53 0.91 7.62
N VAL A 528 -19.72 1.22 6.34
CA VAL A 528 -18.60 1.31 5.38
C VAL A 528 -17.69 2.48 5.69
N GLN A 529 -18.23 3.61 6.15
CA GLN A 529 -17.41 4.73 6.60
C GLN A 529 -16.55 4.34 7.80
N ARG A 530 -17.14 3.70 8.83
CA ARG A 530 -16.38 3.19 9.99
C ARG A 530 -15.31 2.17 9.60
N LEU A 531 -15.60 1.32 8.62
CA LEU A 531 -14.63 0.36 8.09
C LEU A 531 -13.50 1.09 7.35
N ALA A 532 -13.82 2.11 6.56
CA ALA A 532 -12.83 2.93 5.87
C ALA A 532 -11.93 3.68 6.86
N ASP A 533 -12.52 4.26 7.91
CA ASP A 533 -11.80 4.93 8.99
C ASP A 533 -10.85 3.94 9.71
N TRP A 534 -11.32 2.73 10.02
CA TRP A 534 -10.50 1.68 10.62
C TRP A 534 -9.27 1.32 9.77
N TYR A 535 -9.44 1.13 8.46
CA TYR A 535 -8.32 0.86 7.56
C TYR A 535 -7.35 2.05 7.47
N PHE A 536 -7.87 3.27 7.47
CA PHE A 536 -7.06 4.49 7.44
C PHE A 536 -6.20 4.59 8.71
N TYR A 537 -6.80 4.40 9.89
CA TYR A 537 -6.07 4.44 11.17
C TYR A 537 -5.03 3.33 11.32
N ASN A 538 -5.22 2.20 10.64
CA ASN A 538 -4.22 1.12 10.59
C ASN A 538 -3.12 1.34 9.53
N GLY A 539 -3.00 2.53 8.94
CA GLY A 539 -1.96 2.84 7.96
C GLY A 539 -2.20 2.22 6.57
N SER A 540 -3.44 1.82 6.25
CA SER A 540 -3.81 1.21 4.96
C SER A 540 -4.75 2.11 4.14
N PRO A 541 -4.28 3.28 3.66
CA PRO A 541 -5.13 4.24 2.95
C PRO A 541 -5.70 3.70 1.63
N ILE A 542 -4.97 2.80 0.94
CA ILE A 542 -5.44 2.18 -0.31
C ILE A 542 -6.69 1.31 -0.08
N LEU A 543 -6.71 0.52 1.01
CA LEU A 543 -7.87 -0.29 1.39
C LEU A 543 -9.02 0.59 1.88
N SER A 544 -8.73 1.67 2.59
CA SER A 544 -9.75 2.67 2.95
C SER A 544 -10.40 3.28 1.70
N ALA A 545 -9.61 3.64 0.69
CA ALA A 545 -10.13 4.12 -0.60
C ALA A 545 -10.99 3.05 -1.30
N CYS A 546 -10.61 1.76 -1.22
CA CYS A 546 -11.43 0.65 -1.73
C CYS A 546 -12.81 0.60 -1.04
N CYS A 547 -12.91 0.88 0.27
CA CYS A 547 -14.20 0.98 0.96
C CYS A 547 -15.11 2.05 0.35
N TYR A 548 -14.59 3.24 0.03
CA TYR A 548 -15.37 4.29 -0.64
C TYR A 548 -15.78 3.90 -2.06
N LEU A 549 -14.86 3.30 -2.84
CA LEU A 549 -15.16 2.80 -4.18
C LEU A 549 -16.20 1.67 -4.19
N SER A 550 -16.32 0.88 -3.12
CA SER A 550 -17.35 -0.16 -3.02
C SER A 550 -18.79 0.37 -3.13
N LYS A 551 -18.96 1.70 -3.01
CA LYS A 551 -20.22 2.46 -3.09
C LYS A 551 -20.26 3.49 -4.22
N ASP A 552 -19.38 3.37 -5.20
CA ASP A 552 -19.25 4.35 -6.28
C ASP A 552 -18.86 5.78 -5.77
N ASP A 553 -18.36 5.95 -4.53
CA ASP A 553 -17.90 7.24 -4.00
C ASP A 553 -16.44 7.53 -4.41
N VAL A 554 -16.27 7.96 -5.65
CA VAL A 554 -14.97 8.30 -6.23
C VAL A 554 -14.33 9.49 -5.50
N LYS A 555 -15.12 10.48 -5.08
CA LYS A 555 -14.59 11.69 -4.45
C LYS A 555 -14.03 11.39 -3.05
N GLY A 556 -14.75 10.61 -2.25
CA GLY A 556 -14.24 10.12 -0.98
C GLY A 556 -12.95 9.32 -1.13
N ALA A 557 -12.89 8.44 -2.14
CA ALA A 557 -11.72 7.60 -2.41
C ALA A 557 -10.47 8.43 -2.77
N ILE A 558 -10.57 9.40 -3.70
CA ILE A 558 -9.44 10.29 -4.07
C ILE A 558 -9.00 11.11 -2.85
N GLY A 559 -9.95 11.65 -2.08
CA GLY A 559 -9.66 12.41 -0.86
C GLY A 559 -8.86 11.62 0.17
N ILE A 560 -9.21 10.35 0.39
CA ILE A 560 -8.48 9.45 1.30
C ILE A 560 -7.08 9.12 0.77
N LEU A 561 -6.91 8.90 -0.53
CA LEU A 561 -5.58 8.66 -1.12
C LEU A 561 -4.67 9.88 -0.96
N ILE A 562 -5.20 11.10 -1.14
CA ILE A 562 -4.45 12.34 -0.92
C ILE A 562 -4.01 12.46 0.54
N ARG A 563 -4.91 12.19 1.50
CA ARG A 563 -4.55 12.13 2.93
C ARG A 563 -3.55 11.02 3.24
N GLY A 564 -3.66 9.93 2.49
CA GLY A 564 -2.79 8.76 2.49
C GLY A 564 -1.36 9.03 2.01
N HIS A 565 -1.06 10.23 1.51
CA HIS A 565 0.14 10.53 0.73
C HIS A 565 0.35 9.60 -0.49
N GLU A 566 -0.74 9.04 -1.04
CA GLU A 566 -0.74 8.20 -2.26
C GLU A 566 -1.15 9.05 -3.47
N LEU A 567 -0.42 10.13 -3.71
CA LEU A 567 -0.78 11.18 -4.67
C LEU A 567 -0.78 10.66 -6.12
N GLU A 568 0.20 9.82 -6.47
CA GLU A 568 0.37 9.21 -7.78
C GLU A 568 -0.81 8.32 -8.13
N LEU A 569 -1.26 7.51 -7.16
CA LEU A 569 -2.41 6.63 -7.31
C LEU A 569 -3.71 7.44 -7.39
N ALA A 570 -3.83 8.52 -6.63
CA ALA A 570 -4.97 9.44 -6.70
C ALA A 570 -5.11 10.06 -8.10
N VAL A 571 -4.01 10.54 -8.69
CA VAL A 571 -4.00 11.09 -10.06
C VAL A 571 -4.27 10.01 -11.11
N ALA A 572 -3.65 8.84 -10.99
CA ALA A 572 -3.89 7.71 -11.89
C ALA A 572 -5.36 7.27 -11.85
N MET A 573 -5.97 7.18 -10.67
CA MET A 573 -7.38 6.80 -10.52
C MET A 573 -8.32 7.86 -11.12
N GLY A 574 -8.09 9.14 -10.82
CA GLY A 574 -8.91 10.24 -11.33
C GLY A 574 -8.85 10.39 -12.86
N THR A 575 -7.67 10.17 -13.45
CA THR A 575 -7.49 10.20 -14.91
C THR A 575 -8.12 8.99 -15.60
N VAL A 576 -8.00 7.78 -15.03
CA VAL A 576 -8.60 6.56 -15.59
C VAL A 576 -10.12 6.59 -15.56
N LEU A 577 -10.72 7.10 -14.49
CA LEU A 577 -12.17 7.22 -14.37
C LEU A 577 -12.77 8.31 -15.27
N GLY A 578 -11.95 9.13 -15.95
CA GLY A 578 -12.41 10.22 -16.83
C GLY A 578 -13.06 11.40 -16.10
N ASN A 579 -13.38 11.25 -14.82
CA ASN A 579 -13.92 12.28 -13.94
C ASN A 579 -12.77 13.02 -13.25
N VAL A 580 -12.17 13.98 -13.97
CA VAL A 580 -11.17 14.85 -13.35
C VAL A 580 -11.88 15.81 -12.40
N SER A 581 -11.91 15.42 -11.12
CA SER A 581 -12.51 16.19 -10.04
C SER A 581 -11.53 17.23 -9.51
N GLU A 582 -12.04 18.23 -8.77
CA GLU A 582 -11.20 19.20 -8.04
C GLU A 582 -10.13 18.52 -7.17
N GLN A 583 -10.42 17.35 -6.61
CA GLN A 583 -9.48 16.57 -5.81
C GLN A 583 -8.31 16.04 -6.64
N THR A 584 -8.59 15.59 -7.87
CA THR A 584 -7.54 15.12 -8.78
C THR A 584 -6.57 16.26 -9.11
N TYR A 585 -7.08 17.48 -9.31
CA TYR A 585 -6.24 18.66 -9.54
C TYR A 585 -5.40 19.03 -8.32
N LEU A 586 -5.96 18.92 -7.11
CA LEU A 586 -5.21 19.13 -5.88
C LEU A 586 -4.06 18.12 -5.73
N ALA A 587 -4.30 16.85 -6.07
CA ALA A 587 -3.24 15.83 -6.06
C ALA A 587 -2.11 16.17 -7.06
N ILE A 588 -2.47 16.66 -8.27
CA ILE A 588 -1.48 17.11 -9.26
C ILE A 588 -0.69 18.32 -8.75
N GLU A 589 -1.34 19.28 -8.07
CA GLU A 589 -0.65 20.42 -7.46
C GLU A 589 0.38 19.95 -6.42
N TYR A 590 0.01 19.00 -5.54
CA TYR A 590 0.95 18.45 -4.56
C TYR A 590 2.10 17.66 -5.20
N LEU A 591 1.84 16.88 -6.26
CA LEU A 591 2.91 16.22 -7.02
C LEU A 591 3.85 17.24 -7.68
N SER A 592 3.31 18.33 -8.22
CA SER A 592 4.11 19.43 -8.76
C SER A 592 5.01 20.04 -7.70
N ARG A 593 4.49 20.33 -6.49
CA ARG A 593 5.29 20.83 -5.37
C ARG A 593 6.41 19.87 -5.00
N ARG A 594 6.14 18.57 -4.99
CA ARG A 594 7.16 17.55 -4.72
C ARG A 594 8.28 17.59 -5.78
N CYS A 595 7.96 17.78 -7.05
CA CYS A 595 8.95 18.01 -8.11
C CYS A 595 9.76 19.29 -7.87
N GLU A 596 9.14 20.38 -7.40
CA GLU A 596 9.83 21.63 -7.05
C GLU A 596 10.89 21.41 -5.97
N HIS A 597 10.56 20.67 -4.90
CA HIS A 597 11.51 20.35 -3.82
C HIS A 597 12.73 19.55 -4.28
N HIS A 598 12.57 18.70 -5.30
CA HIS A 598 13.67 17.94 -5.91
C HIS A 598 14.34 18.69 -7.08
N SER A 599 14.08 19.99 -7.24
CA SER A 599 14.61 20.84 -8.31
C SER A 599 14.29 20.34 -9.73
N LYS A 600 13.17 19.61 -9.90
CA LYS A 600 12.67 19.11 -11.20
C LYS A 600 11.57 20.02 -11.74
N TRP A 601 11.89 21.31 -11.90
CA TRP A 601 10.96 22.38 -12.32
C TRP A 601 10.25 22.12 -13.64
N GLU A 602 10.95 21.53 -14.61
CA GLU A 602 10.41 21.17 -15.90
C GLU A 602 9.23 20.19 -15.82
N LEU A 603 9.33 19.20 -14.93
CA LEU A 603 8.28 18.21 -14.69
C LEU A 603 7.13 18.81 -13.88
N ALA A 604 7.43 19.68 -12.92
CA ALA A 604 6.43 20.43 -12.17
C ALA A 604 5.50 21.22 -13.12
N ILE A 605 6.06 21.98 -14.06
CA ILE A 605 5.30 22.73 -15.07
C ILE A 605 4.43 21.81 -15.93
N ASP A 606 4.98 20.67 -16.37
CA ASP A 606 4.22 19.74 -17.22
C ASP A 606 3.08 19.06 -16.48
N LEU A 607 3.24 18.76 -15.18
CA LEU A 607 2.16 18.27 -14.34
C LEU A 607 1.06 19.35 -14.19
N LEU A 608 1.43 20.60 -13.92
CA LEU A 608 0.47 21.71 -13.80
C LEU A 608 -0.30 21.99 -15.09
N LYS A 609 0.27 21.67 -16.26
CA LYS A 609 -0.44 21.75 -17.55
C LYS A 609 -1.62 20.79 -17.68
N LEU A 610 -1.68 19.74 -16.85
CA LEU A 610 -2.82 18.82 -16.80
C LEU A 610 -4.05 19.44 -16.11
N ILE A 611 -3.87 20.54 -15.38
CA ILE A 611 -4.95 21.25 -14.68
C ILE A 611 -5.53 22.33 -15.61
N PRO A 612 -6.87 22.46 -15.74
CA PRO A 612 -7.51 23.59 -16.41
C PRO A 612 -7.30 24.89 -15.60
N ASP A 613 -7.25 26.05 -16.27
CA ASP A 613 -7.04 27.36 -15.61
C ASP A 613 -5.75 27.45 -14.76
N ASN A 614 -4.65 26.94 -15.29
CA ASN A 614 -3.36 26.80 -14.61
C ASN A 614 -2.49 28.08 -14.56
N SER A 615 -2.93 29.21 -15.12
CA SER A 615 -2.08 30.41 -15.28
C SER A 615 -1.48 30.91 -13.97
N LEU A 616 -2.27 30.91 -12.89
CA LEU A 616 -1.81 31.31 -11.56
C LEU A 616 -0.88 30.27 -10.93
N LEU A 617 -1.15 28.98 -11.11
CA LEU A 617 -0.32 27.89 -10.58
C LEU A 617 1.05 27.86 -11.26
N LEU A 618 1.08 28.05 -12.57
CA LEU A 618 2.31 28.15 -13.36
C LEU A 618 3.13 29.38 -12.95
N ALA A 619 2.48 30.54 -12.77
CA ALA A 619 3.15 31.75 -12.28
C ALA A 619 3.76 31.52 -10.89
N LYS A 620 3.02 30.90 -9.98
CA LYS A 620 3.46 30.53 -8.64
C LYS A 620 4.65 29.55 -8.66
N CYS A 621 4.67 28.58 -9.57
CA CYS A 621 5.79 27.64 -9.73
C CYS A 621 7.05 28.36 -10.23
N CYS A 622 6.90 29.19 -11.28
CA CYS A 622 8.02 29.95 -11.85
C CYS A 622 8.60 30.99 -10.88
N SER A 623 7.77 31.61 -10.02
CA SER A 623 8.26 32.61 -9.06
C SER A 623 9.12 32.01 -7.95
N ARG A 624 8.99 30.71 -7.63
CA ARG A 624 9.80 30.04 -6.60
C ARG A 624 11.17 29.58 -7.10
N CYS A 625 11.33 29.46 -8.42
CA CYS A 625 12.55 28.95 -9.00
C CYS A 625 13.73 29.91 -8.74
N SER A 626 14.70 29.45 -7.95
CA SER A 626 15.98 30.12 -7.72
C SER A 626 17.02 29.55 -8.70
N ALA A 627 17.03 30.07 -9.92
CA ALA A 627 17.91 29.61 -11.00
C ALA A 627 18.54 30.80 -11.74
N SER A 628 19.40 30.52 -12.71
CA SER A 628 19.96 31.55 -13.58
C SER A 628 18.84 32.24 -14.39
N LYS A 629 19.05 33.50 -14.80
CA LYS A 629 18.05 34.26 -15.58
C LYS A 629 17.63 33.51 -16.87
N ASP A 630 18.58 32.84 -17.51
CA ASP A 630 18.33 32.09 -18.75
C ASP A 630 17.50 30.83 -18.49
N GLU A 631 17.76 30.12 -17.39
CA GLU A 631 16.95 28.97 -16.98
C GLU A 631 15.51 29.40 -16.63
N ILE A 632 15.34 30.51 -15.92
CA ILE A 632 14.02 31.07 -15.58
C ILE A 632 13.26 31.46 -16.86
N ASN A 633 13.92 32.10 -17.82
CA ASN A 633 13.31 32.44 -19.10
C ASN A 633 12.93 31.19 -19.92
N SER A 634 13.73 30.11 -19.83
CA SER A 634 13.39 28.84 -20.47
C SER A 634 12.13 28.21 -19.83
N LEU A 635 12.00 28.29 -18.50
CA LEU A 635 10.82 27.84 -17.76
C LEU A 635 9.60 28.71 -18.07
N HIS A 636 9.74 30.03 -18.15
CA HIS A 636 8.67 30.95 -18.56
C HIS A 636 8.16 30.60 -19.96
N LYS A 637 9.07 30.38 -20.91
CA LYS A 637 8.72 29.95 -22.28
C LYS A 637 7.94 28.63 -22.26
N ARG A 638 8.36 27.65 -21.45
CA ARG A 638 7.65 26.36 -21.30
C ARG A 638 6.28 26.54 -20.66
N ALA A 639 6.14 27.44 -19.70
CA ALA A 639 4.88 27.76 -19.02
C ALA A 639 3.94 28.67 -19.85
N GLY A 640 4.39 29.22 -20.97
CA GLY A 640 3.63 30.20 -21.76
C GLY A 640 3.55 31.57 -21.11
N LEU A 641 4.52 31.92 -20.26
CA LEU A 641 4.62 33.22 -19.58
C LEU A 641 5.58 34.17 -20.33
N PRO A 642 5.42 35.51 -20.19
CA PRO A 642 6.35 36.48 -20.75
C PRO A 642 7.77 36.35 -20.17
N SER A 643 8.78 36.92 -20.83
CA SER A 643 10.14 36.94 -20.29
C SER A 643 10.20 37.71 -18.97
N THR A 644 11.25 37.50 -18.17
CA THR A 644 11.41 38.22 -16.90
C THR A 644 11.40 39.75 -17.06
N GLU A 645 11.91 40.26 -18.19
CA GLU A 645 11.94 41.70 -18.48
C GLU A 645 10.57 42.20 -18.93
N ASP A 646 9.86 41.45 -19.77
CA ASP A 646 8.50 41.79 -20.18
C ASP A 646 7.56 41.81 -18.96
N CYS A 647 7.71 40.85 -18.04
CA CYS A 647 6.98 40.85 -16.77
C CYS A 647 7.20 42.13 -15.96
N LEU A 648 8.42 42.68 -15.95
CA LEU A 648 8.70 43.95 -15.28
C LEU A 648 7.93 45.10 -15.93
N THR A 649 7.91 45.17 -17.27
CA THR A 649 7.20 46.24 -17.98
C THR A 649 5.69 46.18 -17.75
N GLU A 650 5.10 44.98 -17.72
CA GLU A 650 3.68 44.79 -17.40
C GLU A 650 3.38 45.15 -15.93
N ALA A 651 4.27 44.82 -15.00
CA ALA A 651 4.14 45.18 -13.60
C ALA A 651 4.15 46.71 -13.39
N GLU A 652 5.00 47.44 -14.13
CA GLU A 652 5.07 48.90 -14.08
C GLU A 652 3.80 49.57 -14.64
N LYS A 653 3.21 49.02 -15.72
CA LYS A 653 1.92 49.49 -16.24
C LYS A 653 0.80 49.31 -15.22
N LEU A 654 0.76 48.13 -14.58
CA LEU A 654 -0.27 47.77 -13.60
C LEU A 654 -0.11 48.48 -12.26
N LYS A 655 1.07 49.01 -11.93
CA LYS A 655 1.31 49.80 -10.72
C LYS A 655 0.43 51.05 -10.62
N ASN A 656 0.02 51.61 -11.76
CA ASN A 656 -0.87 52.77 -11.84
C ASN A 656 -2.36 52.38 -11.77
N VAL A 657 -2.68 51.08 -11.82
CA VAL A 657 -4.03 50.53 -11.79
C VAL A 657 -4.29 49.92 -10.41
N ILE A 658 -5.54 49.96 -9.91
CA ILE A 658 -5.94 49.48 -8.56
C ILE A 658 -5.87 47.94 -8.43
N ASN A 659 -5.19 47.21 -9.32
CA ASN A 659 -5.09 45.75 -9.27
C ASN A 659 -3.79 45.28 -8.59
N CYS A 660 -3.77 45.33 -7.25
CA CYS A 660 -2.61 44.95 -6.44
C CYS A 660 -2.21 43.48 -6.61
N PHE A 661 -3.17 42.57 -6.88
CA PHE A 661 -2.90 41.13 -7.00
C PHE A 661 -2.12 40.79 -8.27
N GLU A 662 -2.60 41.26 -9.43
CA GLU A 662 -1.91 41.05 -10.72
C GLU A 662 -0.57 41.78 -10.75
N CYS A 663 -0.50 42.98 -10.18
CA CYS A 663 0.74 43.75 -10.05
C CYS A 663 1.78 42.97 -9.22
N ALA A 664 1.41 42.45 -8.05
CA ALA A 664 2.29 41.62 -7.23
C ALA A 664 2.75 40.35 -7.97
N LYS A 665 1.85 39.70 -8.72
CA LYS A 665 2.17 38.50 -9.53
C LYS A 665 3.27 38.78 -10.56
N TYR A 666 3.16 39.85 -11.35
CA TYR A 666 4.17 40.16 -12.37
C TYR A 666 5.50 40.63 -11.76
N TYR A 667 5.49 41.37 -10.65
CA TYR A 667 6.74 41.70 -9.93
C TYR A 667 7.44 40.46 -9.38
N LEU A 668 6.71 39.47 -8.86
CA LEU A 668 7.31 38.23 -8.37
C LEU A 668 7.99 37.40 -9.48
N LEU A 669 7.51 37.52 -10.72
CA LEU A 669 8.10 36.89 -11.90
C LEU A 669 9.28 37.68 -12.48
N SER A 670 9.45 38.94 -12.08
CA SER A 670 10.47 39.85 -12.61
C SER A 670 11.83 39.68 -11.91
N PRO A 671 12.87 40.44 -12.30
CA PRO A 671 14.14 40.49 -11.59
C PRO A 671 14.04 41.11 -10.18
N SER A 672 12.96 41.84 -9.87
CA SER A 672 12.76 42.62 -8.64
C SER A 672 11.53 42.16 -7.83
N PRO A 673 11.53 40.91 -7.31
CA PRO A 673 10.38 40.34 -6.59
C PRO A 673 10.05 41.05 -5.26
N GLU A 674 11.00 41.79 -4.69
CA GLU A 674 10.85 42.54 -3.44
C GLU A 674 9.75 43.60 -3.51
N ILE A 675 9.61 44.25 -4.68
CA ILE A 675 8.57 45.27 -4.90
C ILE A 675 7.18 44.62 -4.86
N GLY A 676 7.04 43.44 -5.47
CA GLY A 676 5.80 42.66 -5.46
C GLY A 676 5.43 42.20 -4.05
N LEU A 677 6.43 41.78 -3.27
CA LEU A 677 6.24 41.41 -1.86
C LEU A 677 5.68 42.57 -1.03
N ASN A 678 6.26 43.77 -1.17
CA ASN A 678 5.79 44.94 -0.44
C ASN A 678 4.35 45.33 -0.81
N ILE A 679 4.03 45.34 -2.10
CA ILE A 679 2.67 45.64 -2.58
C ILE A 679 1.66 44.63 -2.03
N GLY A 680 1.99 43.33 -2.07
CA GLY A 680 1.11 42.29 -1.56
C GLY A 680 0.94 42.34 -0.03
N LEU A 681 2.00 42.62 0.73
CA LEU A 681 1.90 42.78 2.19
C LEU A 681 1.04 43.99 2.58
N GLN A 682 1.19 45.12 1.89
CA GLN A 682 0.34 46.29 2.12
C GLN A 682 -1.14 46.00 1.84
N ASP A 683 -1.44 45.25 0.78
CA ASP A 683 -2.81 44.81 0.48
C ASP A 683 -3.38 43.91 1.59
N VAL A 684 -2.61 42.93 2.06
CA VAL A 684 -3.02 42.06 3.18
C VAL A 684 -3.25 42.86 4.47
N LYS A 685 -2.34 43.78 4.82
CA LYS A 685 -2.49 44.63 6.02
C LYS A 685 -3.76 45.51 5.92
N LYS A 686 -4.05 46.04 4.73
CA LYS A 686 -5.25 46.85 4.48
C LYS A 686 -6.53 46.03 4.63
N LYS A 687 -6.57 44.81 4.06
CA LYS A 687 -7.71 43.87 4.18
C LYS A 687 -7.93 43.42 5.62
N LEU A 688 -6.88 43.09 6.36
CA LEU A 688 -7.01 42.69 7.77
C LEU A 688 -7.55 43.84 8.65
N SER A 689 -7.30 45.09 8.26
CA SER A 689 -7.76 46.28 8.99
C SER A 689 -9.22 46.66 8.72
N SER A 690 -9.90 46.09 7.70
CA SER A 690 -11.27 46.49 7.31
C SER A 690 -12.39 45.92 8.18
N GLY A 691 -12.08 45.22 9.28
CA GLY A 691 -13.05 44.70 10.26
C GLY A 691 -13.85 43.46 9.82
N TYR A 692 -14.21 43.37 8.54
CA TYR A 692 -14.75 42.17 7.89
C TYR A 692 -13.86 41.83 6.69
N TRP A 693 -13.23 40.66 6.74
CA TRP A 693 -12.37 40.14 5.68
C TRP A 693 -12.66 38.66 5.44
N ASP A 694 -12.57 38.23 4.18
CA ASP A 694 -12.67 36.83 3.80
C ASP A 694 -11.27 36.20 3.85
N ILE A 695 -11.18 35.02 4.47
CA ILE A 695 -9.93 34.25 4.51
C ILE A 695 -9.51 33.87 3.09
N ASP A 696 -10.44 33.55 2.18
CA ASP A 696 -10.07 33.09 0.83
C ASP A 696 -9.33 34.19 0.05
N GLU A 697 -9.77 35.44 0.18
CA GLU A 697 -9.13 36.60 -0.44
C GLU A 697 -7.76 36.91 0.18
N VAL A 698 -7.64 36.84 1.51
CA VAL A 698 -6.37 37.10 2.21
C VAL A 698 -5.37 35.97 1.96
N PHE A 699 -5.84 34.72 1.99
CA PHE A 699 -5.03 33.54 1.76
C PHE A 699 -4.51 33.46 0.33
N SER A 700 -5.31 33.83 -0.69
CA SER A 700 -4.84 33.83 -2.08
C SER A 700 -3.66 34.80 -2.32
N VAL A 701 -3.71 36.00 -1.71
CA VAL A 701 -2.61 36.98 -1.76
C VAL A 701 -1.40 36.48 -0.97
N LEU A 702 -1.62 35.96 0.26
CA LEU A 702 -0.55 35.38 1.09
C LEU A 702 0.15 34.21 0.41
N GLN A 703 -0.62 33.33 -0.22
CA GLN A 703 -0.08 32.19 -0.96
C GLN A 703 0.77 32.69 -2.13
N LEU A 704 0.36 33.74 -2.85
CA LEU A 704 1.15 34.32 -3.93
C LEU A 704 2.47 34.91 -3.42
N ILE A 705 2.44 35.78 -2.40
CA ILE A 705 3.67 36.41 -1.87
C ILE A 705 4.62 35.43 -1.19
N SER A 706 4.10 34.33 -0.63
CA SER A 706 4.92 33.24 -0.07
C SER A 706 5.74 32.51 -1.13
N CYS A 707 5.44 32.70 -2.42
CA CYS A 707 6.16 32.10 -3.53
C CYS A 707 7.40 32.90 -3.96
N ILE A 708 7.83 33.90 -3.18
CA ILE A 708 9.04 34.66 -3.45
C ILE A 708 10.28 33.76 -3.44
N ARG A 709 11.25 34.04 -4.31
CA ARG A 709 12.53 33.32 -4.38
C ARG A 709 13.29 33.44 -3.05
N SER A 710 13.82 32.32 -2.57
CA SER A 710 14.52 32.21 -1.29
C SER A 710 15.76 33.09 -1.21
N ASP A 711 16.52 33.18 -2.30
CA ASP A 711 17.74 34.00 -2.44
C ASP A 711 17.50 35.50 -2.19
N LYS A 712 16.35 36.01 -2.62
CA LYS A 712 15.96 37.41 -2.43
C LYS A 712 15.30 37.67 -1.09
N LEU A 713 14.68 36.66 -0.48
CA LEU A 713 14.05 36.79 0.83
C LEU A 713 15.08 36.87 1.98
N GLU A 714 16.24 36.23 1.84
CA GLU A 714 17.33 36.29 2.83
C GLU A 714 17.92 37.69 3.02
N GLN A 715 17.76 38.57 2.03
CA GLN A 715 18.29 39.93 2.06
C GLN A 715 17.40 40.89 2.88
N ASN A 716 16.13 40.54 3.12
CA ASN A 716 15.12 41.41 3.74
C ASN A 716 14.46 40.76 4.97
N ASN A 717 15.11 40.86 6.13
CA ASN A 717 14.71 40.18 7.36
C ASN A 717 13.31 40.60 7.89
N GLU A 718 12.96 41.88 7.86
CA GLU A 718 11.69 42.36 8.42
C GLU A 718 10.47 41.82 7.65
N MET A 719 10.46 41.98 6.32
CA MET A 719 9.40 41.49 5.44
C MET A 719 9.24 39.97 5.52
N ARG A 720 10.35 39.24 5.68
CA ARG A 720 10.33 37.79 5.90
C ARG A 720 9.54 37.41 7.16
N TYR A 721 9.81 38.07 8.28
CA TYR A 721 9.11 37.78 9.54
C TYR A 721 7.64 38.19 9.50
N GLU A 722 7.30 39.29 8.82
CA GLU A 722 5.90 39.68 8.59
C GLU A 722 5.13 38.61 7.80
N VAL A 723 5.69 38.11 6.69
CA VAL A 723 5.08 37.03 5.90
C VAL A 723 4.93 35.77 6.74
N LEU A 724 5.97 35.34 7.46
CA LEU A 724 5.92 34.13 8.28
C LEU A 724 4.87 34.23 9.40
N CYS A 725 4.74 35.40 10.03
CA CYS A 725 3.73 35.65 11.05
C CYS A 725 2.31 35.60 10.46
N LEU A 726 2.08 36.23 9.31
CA LEU A 726 0.79 36.22 8.65
C LEU A 726 0.43 34.82 8.11
N CYS A 727 1.39 34.10 7.52
CA CYS A 727 1.22 32.73 7.06
C CYS A 727 0.90 31.77 8.21
N SER A 728 1.57 31.90 9.36
CA SER A 728 1.29 31.05 10.52
C SER A 728 -0.08 31.32 11.11
N TYR A 729 -0.48 32.59 11.27
CA TYR A 729 -1.81 32.94 11.77
C TYR A 729 -2.94 32.52 10.82
N ILE A 730 -2.86 32.88 9.53
CA ILE A 730 -3.88 32.50 8.54
C ILE A 730 -3.86 30.97 8.29
N GLY A 731 -2.69 30.35 8.35
CA GLY A 731 -2.53 28.90 8.32
C GLY A 731 -3.25 28.21 9.47
N ALA A 732 -3.20 28.78 10.68
CA ALA A 732 -3.96 28.27 11.82
C ALA A 732 -5.48 28.33 11.56
N LEU A 733 -6.00 29.44 11.03
CA LEU A 733 -7.42 29.56 10.68
C LEU A 733 -7.84 28.56 9.59
N MET A 734 -6.98 28.33 8.59
CA MET A 734 -7.21 27.28 7.58
C MET A 734 -7.16 25.87 8.17
N ALA A 735 -6.28 25.62 9.14
CA ALA A 735 -6.21 24.34 9.84
C ALA A 735 -7.50 24.09 10.66
N ILE A 736 -8.02 25.11 11.34
CA ILE A 736 -9.33 25.06 12.02
C ILE A 736 -10.45 24.72 11.03
N ARG A 737 -10.49 25.42 9.89
CA ARG A 737 -11.51 25.21 8.85
C ARG A 737 -11.50 23.77 8.31
N LYS A 738 -10.30 23.18 8.17
CA LYS A 738 -10.08 21.81 7.71
C LYS A 738 -10.13 20.74 8.81
N GLY A 739 -10.33 21.11 10.08
CA GLY A 739 -10.39 20.17 11.20
C GLY A 739 -9.04 19.54 11.60
N TYR A 740 -7.93 20.20 11.28
CA TYR A 740 -6.58 19.84 11.73
C TYR A 740 -6.28 20.45 13.11
N ASP A 741 -6.78 19.84 14.18
CA ASP A 741 -6.79 20.41 15.52
C ASP A 741 -5.40 20.58 16.19
N GLN A 742 -4.49 19.63 15.97
CA GLN A 742 -3.17 19.56 16.60
C GLN A 742 -2.22 20.63 16.04
N ILE A 743 -2.29 20.89 14.74
CA ILE A 743 -1.41 21.85 14.06
C ILE A 743 -1.77 23.29 14.43
N VAL A 744 -3.03 23.57 14.78
CA VAL A 744 -3.52 24.91 15.13
C VAL A 744 -2.75 25.52 16.28
N LEU A 745 -2.55 24.77 17.38
CA LEU A 745 -1.82 25.28 18.54
C LEU A 745 -0.37 25.62 18.20
N PHE A 746 0.28 24.77 17.39
CA PHE A 746 1.64 25.00 16.95
C PHE A 746 1.75 26.28 16.10
N LEU A 747 0.87 26.45 15.11
CA LEU A 747 0.88 27.61 14.22
C LEU A 747 0.57 28.92 14.96
N LEU A 748 -0.40 28.93 15.88
CA LEU A 748 -0.66 30.10 16.73
C LEU A 748 0.53 30.43 17.63
N SER A 749 1.19 29.41 18.20
CA SER A 749 2.39 29.61 19.02
C SER A 749 3.57 30.17 18.23
N LEU A 750 3.73 29.75 16.97
CA LEU A 750 4.75 30.25 16.06
C LEU A 750 4.49 31.73 15.72
N ALA A 751 3.26 32.07 15.35
CA ALA A 751 2.87 33.44 15.05
C ALA A 751 3.17 34.36 16.24
N ARG A 752 2.80 33.91 17.45
CA ARG A 752 3.05 34.63 18.70
C ARG A 752 4.54 34.86 18.96
N THR A 753 5.35 33.80 18.83
CA THR A 753 6.80 33.87 19.07
C THR A 753 7.50 34.83 18.10
N LEU A 754 7.06 34.84 16.84
CA LEU A 754 7.58 35.75 15.82
C LEU A 754 7.25 37.21 16.13
N MET A 755 6.03 37.51 16.59
CA MET A 755 5.67 38.88 16.97
C MET A 755 6.46 39.39 18.18
N GLN A 756 6.64 38.56 19.22
CA GLN A 756 7.35 38.95 20.44
C GLN A 756 8.85 39.20 20.22
N ARG A 757 9.49 38.43 19.32
CA ARG A 757 10.93 38.54 19.07
C ARG A 757 11.30 39.70 18.14
N HIS A 758 10.41 40.10 17.23
CA HIS A 758 10.77 40.99 16.12
C HIS A 758 10.00 42.33 16.08
N ASN A 759 9.18 42.66 17.08
CA ASN A 759 8.44 43.94 17.17
C ASN A 759 7.75 44.34 15.85
N LEU A 760 7.03 43.40 15.24
CA LEU A 760 6.40 43.58 13.93
C LEU A 760 5.18 44.51 13.99
N THR A 761 4.98 45.34 12.97
CA THR A 761 3.79 46.22 12.85
C THR A 761 2.72 45.56 11.99
N LEU A 762 1.89 44.73 12.65
CA LEU A 762 0.79 44.01 12.01
C LEU A 762 -0.57 44.42 12.61
N PRO A 763 -1.67 44.30 11.84
CA PRO A 763 -3.04 44.54 12.35
C PRO A 763 -3.48 43.56 13.44
N ILE A 764 -2.76 42.44 13.59
CA ILE A 764 -3.03 41.38 14.58
C ILE A 764 -2.11 41.61 15.79
N THR A 765 -2.66 41.55 17.00
CA THR A 765 -1.91 41.83 18.25
C THR A 765 -1.61 40.55 19.04
N ASP A 766 -0.52 40.57 19.84
CA ASP A 766 -0.11 39.42 20.70
C ASP A 766 -1.23 39.00 21.66
N GLN A 767 -1.95 39.98 22.23
CA GLN A 767 -3.06 39.73 23.14
C GLN A 767 -4.24 39.02 22.47
N MET A 768 -4.47 39.28 21.17
CA MET A 768 -5.53 38.62 20.40
C MET A 768 -5.19 37.15 20.17
N ILE A 769 -3.96 36.86 19.73
CA ILE A 769 -3.49 35.48 19.49
C ILE A 769 -3.48 34.68 20.80
N GLU A 770 -3.09 35.29 21.91
CA GLU A 770 -3.10 34.62 23.22
C GLU A 770 -4.50 34.19 23.66
N LYS A 771 -5.51 35.03 23.45
CA LYS A 771 -6.91 34.69 23.77
C LYS A 771 -7.41 33.52 22.92
N GLU A 772 -7.16 33.58 21.62
CA GLU A 772 -7.56 32.53 20.67
C GLU A 772 -6.85 31.20 20.97
N GLN A 773 -5.55 31.25 21.30
CA GLN A 773 -4.77 30.08 21.68
C GLN A 773 -5.30 29.42 22.97
N LYS A 774 -5.62 30.23 24.00
CA LYS A 774 -6.20 29.73 25.26
C LYS A 774 -7.56 29.09 25.02
N ALA A 775 -8.40 29.73 24.23
CA ALA A 775 -9.74 29.23 23.93
C ALA A 775 -9.70 27.89 23.18
N TRP A 776 -8.81 27.77 22.18
CA TRP A 776 -8.63 26.52 21.44
C TRP A 776 -8.11 25.38 22.32
N ASN A 777 -7.12 25.64 23.19
CA ASN A 777 -6.52 24.62 24.05
C ASN A 777 -7.53 24.03 25.06
N VAL A 778 -8.36 24.87 25.68
CA VAL A 778 -9.36 24.41 26.66
C VAL A 778 -10.39 23.48 26.01
N ILE A 779 -10.84 23.79 24.79
CA ILE A 779 -11.84 22.98 24.09
C ILE A 779 -11.23 21.70 23.54
N LEU A 780 -9.99 21.74 23.06
CA LEU A 780 -9.28 20.55 22.59
C LEU A 780 -9.11 19.51 23.71
N ASN A 781 -8.78 19.93 24.93
CA ASN A 781 -8.64 19.03 26.09
C ASN A 781 -9.95 18.38 26.55
N HIS A 782 -11.11 18.87 26.08
CA HIS A 782 -12.41 18.27 26.35
C HIS A 782 -12.93 17.41 25.19
N LYS A 783 -12.19 17.33 24.08
CA LYS A 783 -12.48 16.44 22.97
C LYS A 783 -12.06 15.02 23.34
N ASP A 784 -13.02 14.12 23.51
CA ASP A 784 -12.73 12.70 23.75
C ASP A 784 -12.00 12.11 22.53
N GLU A 785 -10.82 11.51 22.75
CA GLU A 785 -10.05 10.79 21.70
C GLU A 785 -10.86 9.66 21.02
N ARG A 786 -11.99 9.25 21.61
CA ARG A 786 -12.82 8.11 21.17
C ARG A 786 -14.04 8.51 20.35
N SER A 787 -14.42 9.80 20.26
CA SER A 787 -15.59 10.22 19.49
C SER A 787 -15.26 10.30 17.99
N LEU A 788 -15.73 9.32 17.23
CA LEU A 788 -15.59 9.20 15.76
C LEU A 788 -16.42 10.23 14.96
N THR A 789 -17.04 11.22 15.61
CA THR A 789 -17.97 12.18 15.01
C THR A 789 -17.57 13.62 15.34
N PHE A 790 -17.49 14.46 14.31
CA PHE A 790 -16.90 15.81 14.32
C PHE A 790 -17.78 16.91 14.94
N GLU A 791 -18.97 16.58 15.45
CA GLU A 791 -19.85 17.57 16.08
C GLU A 791 -19.61 17.60 17.59
N ILE A 792 -18.81 18.56 18.04
CA ILE A 792 -18.70 18.88 19.46
C ILE A 792 -20.00 19.59 19.84
N ASP A 793 -20.82 18.96 20.68
CA ASP A 793 -21.97 19.63 21.27
C ASP A 793 -21.49 20.58 22.36
N VAL A 794 -21.09 21.79 21.94
CA VAL A 794 -20.48 22.84 22.77
C VAL A 794 -21.38 23.23 23.96
N THR A 795 -22.67 22.92 23.89
CA THR A 795 -23.66 23.19 24.93
C THR A 795 -23.50 22.31 26.19
N SER A 796 -22.75 21.21 26.09
CA SER A 796 -22.54 20.25 27.19
C SER A 796 -21.26 20.47 28.00
N LEU A 797 -20.41 21.44 27.61
CA LEU A 797 -19.09 21.67 28.18
C LEU A 797 -19.13 22.66 29.36
N ASN A 798 -18.51 22.28 30.49
CA ASN A 798 -18.47 23.09 31.72
C ASN A 798 -17.32 24.14 31.66
N VAL A 799 -17.40 25.07 30.70
CA VAL A 799 -16.35 26.08 30.39
C VAL A 799 -16.88 27.50 30.62
N SER A 800 -16.02 28.46 30.94
CA SER A 800 -16.43 29.86 31.15
C SER A 800 -17.02 30.48 29.87
N PRO A 801 -18.04 31.37 30.00
CA PRO A 801 -18.73 31.95 28.86
C PRO A 801 -17.81 32.78 27.97
N ASP A 802 -16.82 33.47 28.55
CA ASP A 802 -15.86 34.29 27.81
C ASP A 802 -15.00 33.44 26.85
N ILE A 803 -14.53 32.28 27.31
CA ILE A 803 -13.74 31.35 26.49
C ILE A 803 -14.57 30.78 25.34
N LEU A 804 -15.86 30.47 25.59
CA LEU A 804 -16.78 30.01 24.57
C LEU A 804 -17.03 31.09 23.50
N THR A 805 -17.17 32.35 23.90
CA THR A 805 -17.32 33.46 22.93
C THR A 805 -16.05 33.68 22.10
N ASP A 806 -14.86 33.61 22.72
CA ASP A 806 -13.59 33.73 22.01
C ASP A 806 -13.39 32.58 21.00
N PHE A 807 -13.76 31.36 21.37
CA PHE A 807 -13.75 30.21 20.46
C PHE A 807 -14.76 30.35 19.32
N GLN A 808 -16.00 30.75 19.60
CA GLN A 808 -17.01 30.98 18.56
C GLN A 808 -16.59 32.08 17.59
N ASN A 809 -15.95 33.14 18.08
CA ASN A 809 -15.38 34.20 17.24
C ASN A 809 -14.24 33.67 16.37
N LEU A 810 -13.38 32.79 16.90
CA LEU A 810 -12.30 32.15 16.16
C LEU A 810 -12.83 31.22 15.06
N VAL A 811 -13.80 30.36 15.36
CA VAL A 811 -14.46 29.49 14.37
C VAL A 811 -15.23 30.30 13.33
N LYS A 812 -15.87 31.41 13.73
CA LYS A 812 -16.55 32.33 12.80
C LYS A 812 -15.56 33.02 11.86
N LYS A 813 -14.37 33.40 12.34
CA LYS A 813 -13.28 33.90 11.48
C LYS A 813 -12.83 32.82 10.51
N ALA A 814 -12.58 31.61 11.00
CA ALA A 814 -12.20 30.45 10.19
C ALA A 814 -13.25 30.15 9.10
N GLY A 815 -14.54 30.35 9.36
CA GLY A 815 -15.61 30.07 8.40
C GLY A 815 -15.78 28.57 8.14
N VAL A 816 -16.66 28.22 7.21
CA VAL A 816 -16.97 26.82 6.87
C VAL A 816 -16.32 26.44 5.55
N GLU A 817 -15.66 25.28 5.50
CA GLU A 817 -15.06 24.74 4.27
C GLU A 817 -16.16 24.48 3.22
N LYS A 818 -16.02 25.06 2.02
CA LYS A 818 -16.95 24.83 0.90
C LYS A 818 -16.70 23.48 0.20
N SER A 819 -15.55 22.85 0.44
CA SER A 819 -15.08 21.65 -0.25
C SER A 819 -14.85 20.52 0.74
N LEU A 820 -15.28 19.28 0.42
CA LEU A 820 -15.08 18.10 1.27
C LEU A 820 -13.61 17.62 1.34
N VAL A 821 -12.69 18.32 0.65
CA VAL A 821 -11.31 17.91 0.47
C VAL A 821 -10.47 18.37 1.66
N GLY A 822 -10.01 17.42 2.48
CA GLY A 822 -9.10 17.72 3.58
C GLY A 822 -9.74 17.92 4.97
N VAL A 823 -11.07 17.75 5.12
CA VAL A 823 -11.74 17.73 6.45
C VAL A 823 -11.53 16.41 7.23
N GLY A 824 -10.62 16.37 8.21
CA GLY A 824 -10.37 15.15 8.98
C GLY A 824 -9.31 15.32 10.08
N PRO A 825 -9.18 14.34 10.99
CA PRO A 825 -8.29 14.45 12.16
C PRO A 825 -6.82 14.49 11.73
N ASP A 826 -5.94 15.01 12.59
CA ASP A 826 -4.48 15.10 12.36
C ASP A 826 -3.78 13.75 12.35
N LEU A 827 -4.09 12.93 11.35
CA LEU A 827 -3.58 11.58 11.20
C LEU A 827 -3.00 11.42 9.80
N VAL A 828 -1.69 11.21 9.76
CA VAL A 828 -0.98 10.82 8.54
C VAL A 828 -0.97 9.31 8.51
N ALA A 829 -1.79 8.75 7.63
CA ALA A 829 -1.62 7.38 7.18
C ALA A 829 -0.85 7.44 5.86
N SER A 830 0.18 6.63 5.66
CA SER A 830 0.75 6.41 4.33
C SER A 830 1.22 4.98 4.24
N SER A 831 1.06 4.37 3.06
CA SER A 831 1.58 3.02 2.84
C SER A 831 3.11 3.00 2.95
N HIS A 832 3.76 4.14 2.72
CA HIS A 832 5.22 4.29 2.76
C HIS A 832 5.80 4.45 4.18
N LEU A 833 4.95 4.52 5.21
CA LEU A 833 5.43 4.60 6.59
C LEU A 833 5.97 3.24 7.05
N PRO A 834 7.09 3.21 7.80
CA PRO A 834 7.56 1.98 8.43
C PRO A 834 6.49 1.42 9.35
N SER A 835 6.12 0.15 9.17
CA SER A 835 5.18 -0.58 10.04
C SER A 835 5.68 -0.78 11.48
N HIS A 836 6.89 -0.32 11.80
CA HIS A 836 7.47 -0.29 13.15
C HIS A 836 7.38 1.09 13.83
N SER A 837 6.74 2.09 13.21
CA SER A 837 6.51 3.41 13.83
C SER A 837 5.73 3.31 15.15
N ASP A 838 4.91 2.27 15.31
CA ASP A 838 4.18 1.91 16.54
C ASP A 838 5.08 1.66 17.78
N VAL A 839 6.37 1.41 17.58
CA VAL A 839 7.33 1.09 18.66
C VAL A 839 7.97 2.35 19.24
N HIS A 840 8.01 3.45 18.49
CA HIS A 840 8.63 4.68 18.93
C HIS A 840 7.59 5.63 19.53
N ILE A 841 7.94 6.23 20.67
CA ILE A 841 7.15 7.27 21.34
C ILE A 841 7.73 8.61 20.89
N SER A 842 6.87 9.55 20.50
CA SER A 842 7.31 10.87 20.07
C SER A 842 7.97 11.56 21.26
N VAL A 843 9.21 12.00 21.10
CA VAL A 843 9.94 12.76 22.13
C VAL A 843 9.23 14.07 22.46
N ILE A 844 8.35 14.56 21.57
CA ILE A 844 7.66 15.85 21.69
C ILE A 844 6.29 15.68 22.35
N THR A 845 5.54 14.65 21.99
CA THR A 845 4.15 14.47 22.44
C THR A 845 4.01 13.42 23.54
N GLY A 846 5.03 12.58 23.78
CA GLY A 846 4.97 11.50 24.78
C GLY A 846 3.95 10.39 24.44
N THR A 847 3.30 10.48 23.29
CA THR A 847 2.30 9.53 22.78
C THR A 847 2.92 8.58 21.74
N ARG A 848 2.25 7.45 21.49
CA ARG A 848 2.61 6.54 20.37
C ARG A 848 2.75 7.37 19.10
N ILE A 849 3.83 7.18 18.36
CA ILE A 849 4.00 7.80 17.04
C ILE A 849 3.01 7.12 16.08
N MET A 850 1.74 7.55 16.12
CA MET A 850 0.97 7.62 14.87
C MET A 850 1.58 8.78 14.11
N VAL A 851 2.39 8.44 13.10
CA VAL A 851 3.42 9.29 12.49
C VAL A 851 2.95 10.73 12.27
N SER A 852 3.25 11.58 13.25
CA SER A 852 3.02 13.01 13.18
C SER A 852 4.21 13.67 12.49
N CYS A 853 3.93 14.37 11.39
CA CYS A 853 4.78 15.27 10.62
C CYS A 853 6.13 15.64 11.27
N LYS A 854 7.24 15.25 10.62
CA LYS A 854 8.47 16.04 10.69
C LYS A 854 9.31 16.17 9.40
N ASP A 855 9.07 15.37 8.35
CA ASP A 855 9.92 15.44 7.14
C ASP A 855 9.20 15.87 5.85
N VAL A 856 8.09 16.62 5.94
CA VAL A 856 7.43 17.23 4.78
C VAL A 856 7.15 18.71 5.01
N THR A 857 8.18 19.45 5.41
CA THR A 857 8.24 20.92 5.25
C THR A 857 9.13 21.28 4.08
#